data_AF-G8C090-F1
#
_entry.id   AF-G8C090-F1
#
_cell.length_a   1.000
_cell.length_b   1.000
_cell.length_c   1.000
_cell.angle_alpha   90.00
_cell.angle_beta   90.00
_cell.angle_gamma   90.00
#
_symmetry.space_group_name_H-M   'P 1'
#
loop_
_entity.id
_entity.type
_entity.pdbx_description
1 polymer ?
#
loop_
_entity_poly.entity_id
_entity_poly.type
_entity_poly.pdbx_seq_one_letter_code
_entity_poly.pdbx_strand_id
1 'polypeptide(L)'
;MDNVKRTWFDEWDTNKLYQEMVENCNDCVNPSPVLSKNLQDGIVCGPILKFLDVDYGTNQFRGSIMIITKNHSIAEDGNITIEFIQGPSKQSATAQDASFTNGTLESHLFHTDRLLTDVYRFYRYDLSLKMHPECETMVRYSVNNEFKDYYRFYIPSSETNFNSIAYSCNGFSLSVDTRVFEGSLWFNVLNEHSKIHYNVMLGGGDQIYSDQIKLYCPPVKEWVESKDPIKKYNFKVDENVMTQLREFYLSEYINWYGFGHWKGSTANSKTTQKLFYVAMACIPSINMWDDHDIIDGFGSYSDTFMKTDIFSSIGKVAYEYYMLFQQQVNSLGDVDNERYLEDRSWILGATPGKFITEKAHSIFTRLGPDVSLLSVDCRTERRLSTILTTESYDLIFKRLEEEVQRKKISHLLIMLGIPIAYPRLVWLEWLFSSTLFKPLKWLSKKGYFMPGLVNEFNGDVELLDDMNDHWCAKHHKAERNMLVSRLQDFGAKHGTRITILSGDVHLASIGRFRRSDSVDKNSKEDPRMIANIISSAITNTPPPDGMIKLLQKKNNKRHKFDYKTIEDAVPIFGHESDDANAKRTHDCFYNNRNWSDIIPTKNALGNPYLNNKFHLQLGKYAVPGKITTSGFQYRDGLASRGNSIPYEITERGLIGTIHVEKDTANKNSDTSCYSMPIPELTVSGAKLSHSGMKHMPL
;
A
#
# COMPACT_ATOMS: atom_id res chain seq x y z
N MET A 1 -14.11 28.01 -16.79
CA MET A 1 -13.21 28.38 -15.67
C MET A 1 -13.85 29.32 -14.65
N ASP A 2 -14.54 30.42 -15.03
CA ASP A 2 -15.08 31.38 -14.04
C ASP A 2 -16.10 30.80 -13.06
N ASN A 3 -16.94 29.86 -13.49
CA ASN A 3 -17.88 29.16 -12.60
C ASN A 3 -17.16 28.28 -11.55
N VAL A 4 -15.99 27.73 -11.89
CA VAL A 4 -15.17 26.92 -10.96
C VAL A 4 -14.56 27.80 -9.87
N LYS A 5 -14.18 29.04 -10.21
CA LYS A 5 -13.69 30.02 -9.24
C LYS A 5 -14.78 30.49 -8.25
N ARG A 6 -16.04 30.53 -8.69
CA ARG A 6 -17.19 30.88 -7.81
C ARG A 6 -17.46 29.83 -6.75
N THR A 7 -17.25 28.56 -7.08
CA THR A 7 -17.50 27.38 -6.22
C THR A 7 -16.20 26.83 -5.63
N TRP A 8 -15.13 27.63 -5.62
CA TRP A 8 -13.78 27.17 -5.28
C TRP A 8 -13.66 26.72 -3.83
N PHE A 9 -14.31 27.44 -2.92
CA PHE A 9 -14.29 27.17 -1.48
C PHE A 9 -15.56 26.48 -0.98
N ASP A 10 -16.40 25.98 -1.89
CA ASP A 10 -17.61 25.25 -1.50
C ASP A 10 -17.22 24.00 -0.70
N GLU A 11 -18.02 23.71 0.31
CA GLU A 11 -17.81 22.55 1.17
C GLU A 11 -17.87 21.25 0.35
N TRP A 12 -16.89 20.39 0.58
CA TRP A 12 -16.84 19.09 -0.07
C TRP A 12 -17.58 18.03 0.76
N ASP A 13 -18.91 18.14 0.77
CA ASP A 13 -19.79 17.19 1.48
C ASP A 13 -19.85 15.85 0.76
N THR A 14 -18.99 14.94 1.19
CA THR A 14 -18.85 13.59 0.65
C THR A 14 -20.10 12.73 0.86
N ASN A 15 -20.88 12.94 1.92
CA ASN A 15 -22.14 12.21 2.11
C ASN A 15 -23.12 12.57 1.00
N LYS A 16 -23.28 13.86 0.71
CA LYS A 16 -24.15 14.33 -0.35
C LYS A 16 -23.69 13.86 -1.74
N LEU A 17 -22.39 13.80 -1.97
CA LEU A 17 -21.84 13.53 -3.31
C LEU A 17 -21.68 12.04 -3.62
N TYR A 18 -21.35 11.22 -2.61
CA TYR A 18 -20.78 9.89 -2.84
C TYR A 18 -21.47 8.76 -2.08
N GLN A 19 -22.40 9.04 -1.16
CA GLN A 19 -23.09 7.99 -0.41
C GLN A 19 -23.82 7.00 -1.33
N GLU A 20 -24.46 7.48 -2.40
CA GLU A 20 -25.14 6.63 -3.39
C GLU A 20 -24.19 5.69 -4.13
N MET A 21 -22.89 6.02 -4.21
CA MET A 21 -21.89 5.15 -4.84
C MET A 21 -21.50 3.96 -3.97
N VAL A 22 -21.82 3.98 -2.66
CA VAL A 22 -21.65 2.85 -1.74
C VAL A 22 -22.77 1.82 -1.94
N GLU A 23 -23.94 2.25 -2.40
CA GLU A 23 -25.09 1.38 -2.60
C GLU A 23 -24.78 0.23 -3.56
N ASN A 24 -25.06 -1.00 -3.12
CA ASN A 24 -24.77 -2.24 -3.83
C ASN A 24 -23.28 -2.43 -4.20
N CYS A 25 -22.35 -1.88 -3.40
CA CYS A 25 -20.92 -2.12 -3.62
C CYS A 25 -20.54 -3.60 -3.47
N ASN A 26 -21.34 -4.40 -2.77
CA ASN A 26 -21.22 -5.85 -2.62
C ASN A 26 -21.76 -6.68 -3.81
N ASP A 27 -22.10 -6.04 -4.93
CA ASP A 27 -22.53 -6.72 -6.15
C ASP A 27 -21.83 -6.11 -7.39
N CYS A 28 -21.90 -6.79 -8.53
CA CYS A 28 -21.40 -6.29 -9.79
C CYS A 28 -22.24 -6.77 -10.98
N VAL A 29 -22.15 -6.01 -12.08
CA VAL A 29 -22.82 -6.35 -13.34
C VAL A 29 -22.22 -7.61 -13.97
N ASN A 30 -22.99 -8.36 -14.75
CA ASN A 30 -22.52 -9.54 -15.47
C ASN A 30 -23.04 -9.50 -16.93
N PRO A 31 -22.19 -9.56 -17.96
CA PRO A 31 -20.72 -9.74 -17.93
C PRO A 31 -19.98 -8.53 -17.35
N SER A 32 -18.65 -8.63 -17.20
CA SER A 32 -17.85 -7.49 -16.75
C SER A 32 -17.99 -6.30 -17.71
N PRO A 33 -17.82 -5.04 -17.24
CA PRO A 33 -17.94 -3.85 -18.07
C PRO A 33 -17.09 -3.89 -19.33
N VAL A 34 -15.83 -4.34 -19.21
CA VAL A 34 -14.88 -4.40 -20.32
C VAL A 34 -15.32 -5.36 -21.42
N LEU A 35 -15.99 -6.47 -21.06
CA LEU A 35 -16.50 -7.47 -21.99
C LEU A 35 -17.94 -7.18 -22.45
N SER A 36 -18.54 -6.09 -21.97
CA SER A 36 -19.89 -5.69 -22.35
C SER A 36 -19.92 -5.12 -23.75
N LYS A 37 -20.81 -5.65 -24.59
CA LYS A 37 -21.09 -5.09 -25.93
C LYS A 37 -21.62 -3.66 -25.91
N ASN A 38 -22.11 -3.20 -24.75
CA ASN A 38 -22.66 -1.87 -24.56
C ASN A 38 -21.63 -0.88 -23.99
N LEU A 39 -20.38 -1.29 -23.76
CA LEU A 39 -19.33 -0.38 -23.32
C LEU A 39 -19.02 0.60 -24.46
N GLN A 40 -19.35 1.86 -24.24
CA GLN A 40 -19.13 2.95 -25.18
C GLN A 40 -17.63 3.20 -25.40
N ASP A 41 -17.30 3.64 -26.60
CA ASP A 41 -15.97 4.14 -26.92
C ASP A 41 -15.68 5.43 -26.15
N GLY A 42 -14.41 5.77 -25.97
CA GLY A 42 -13.96 6.91 -25.17
C GLY A 42 -13.26 6.48 -23.87
N ILE A 43 -13.38 7.28 -22.81
CA ILE A 43 -12.64 7.07 -21.56
C ILE A 43 -13.21 5.87 -20.79
N VAL A 44 -12.35 4.88 -20.51
CA VAL A 44 -12.71 3.65 -19.78
C VAL A 44 -11.94 3.47 -18.49
N CYS A 45 -10.89 4.26 -18.25
CA CYS A 45 -10.15 4.26 -17.00
C CYS A 45 -9.51 5.64 -16.73
N GLY A 46 -9.47 6.01 -15.46
CA GLY A 46 -8.95 7.29 -14.98
C GLY A 46 -9.95 8.44 -15.08
N PRO A 47 -9.51 9.67 -14.71
CA PRO A 47 -8.15 10.08 -14.37
C PRO A 47 -7.52 9.35 -13.17
N ILE A 48 -6.28 8.89 -13.30
CA ILE A 48 -5.50 8.31 -12.20
C ILE A 48 -4.33 9.23 -11.87
N LEU A 49 -4.28 9.78 -10.67
CA LEU A 49 -3.20 10.64 -10.20
C LEU A 49 -2.03 9.82 -9.64
N LYS A 50 -0.82 10.09 -10.10
CA LYS A 50 0.43 9.56 -9.53
C LYS A 50 1.28 10.70 -9.00
N PHE A 51 1.85 10.53 -7.81
CA PHE A 51 2.91 11.39 -7.30
C PHE A 51 4.28 10.78 -7.59
N LEU A 52 5.25 11.62 -7.94
CA LEU A 52 6.62 11.18 -8.23
C LEU A 52 7.56 11.70 -7.16
N ASP A 53 7.69 13.02 -7.09
CA ASP A 53 8.54 13.68 -6.13
C ASP A 53 8.27 15.19 -6.04
N VAL A 54 8.98 15.81 -5.09
CA VAL A 54 9.14 17.26 -5.02
C VAL A 54 10.58 17.60 -5.36
N ASP A 55 10.76 18.47 -6.35
CA ASP A 55 12.02 19.18 -6.53
C ASP A 55 12.10 20.32 -5.52
N TYR A 56 12.81 20.14 -4.41
CA TYR A 56 13.00 21.23 -3.42
C TYR A 56 14.01 22.30 -3.86
N GLY A 57 14.78 22.07 -4.94
CA GLY A 57 15.64 23.10 -5.52
C GLY A 57 14.83 24.13 -6.29
N THR A 58 13.77 23.68 -6.97
CA THR A 58 12.87 24.55 -7.75
C THR A 58 11.47 24.70 -7.14
N ASN A 59 11.18 24.06 -6.02
CA ASN A 59 9.86 23.94 -5.39
C ASN A 59 8.77 23.50 -6.38
N GLN A 60 9.06 22.46 -7.17
CA GLN A 60 8.09 21.87 -8.11
C GLN A 60 7.57 20.55 -7.58
N PHE A 61 6.25 20.43 -7.48
CA PHE A 61 5.54 19.18 -7.28
C PHE A 61 5.43 18.46 -8.63
N ARG A 62 6.00 17.26 -8.71
CA ARG A 62 5.97 16.42 -9.91
C ARG A 62 5.04 15.23 -9.73
N GLY A 63 4.22 15.01 -10.73
CA GLY A 63 3.25 13.93 -10.78
C GLY A 63 2.86 13.61 -12.21
N SER A 64 1.84 12.78 -12.38
CA SER A 64 1.22 12.56 -13.67
C SER A 64 -0.26 12.16 -13.51
N ILE A 65 -1.02 12.38 -14.56
CA ILE A 65 -2.40 11.90 -14.70
C ILE A 65 -2.42 10.87 -15.83
N MET A 66 -3.02 9.71 -15.59
CA MET A 66 -3.26 8.72 -16.64
C MET A 66 -4.73 8.61 -17.00
N ILE A 67 -5.01 8.54 -18.30
CA ILE A 67 -6.34 8.24 -18.87
C ILE A 67 -6.17 7.11 -19.89
N ILE A 68 -7.08 6.15 -19.86
CA ILE A 68 -7.14 5.08 -20.87
C ILE A 68 -8.44 5.19 -21.64
N THR A 69 -8.34 5.10 -22.96
CA THR A 69 -9.50 5.11 -23.84
C THR A 69 -9.64 3.85 -24.66
N LYS A 70 -10.89 3.50 -24.96
CA LYS A 70 -11.31 2.43 -25.86
C LYS A 70 -11.69 3.03 -27.21
N ASN A 71 -11.12 2.50 -28.29
CA ASN A 71 -11.34 2.84 -29.70
C ASN A 71 -11.21 4.31 -30.11
N HIS A 72 -10.98 5.21 -29.18
CA HIS A 72 -10.83 6.64 -29.39
C HIS A 72 -9.67 6.94 -30.34
N SER A 73 -9.95 7.63 -31.44
CA SER A 73 -8.96 8.03 -32.43
C SER A 73 -8.78 9.54 -32.39
N ILE A 74 -7.54 10.02 -32.19
CA ILE A 74 -7.23 11.46 -32.18
C ILE A 74 -7.70 12.15 -33.47
N ALA A 75 -7.67 11.45 -34.60
CA ALA A 75 -8.09 11.99 -35.89
C ALA A 75 -9.60 12.23 -35.99
N GLU A 76 -10.41 11.46 -35.26
CA GLU A 76 -11.88 11.48 -35.34
C GLU A 76 -12.51 12.22 -34.15
N ASP A 77 -11.97 11.99 -32.95
CA ASP A 77 -12.54 12.44 -31.67
C ASP A 77 -11.82 13.67 -31.08
N GLY A 78 -10.64 14.00 -31.63
CA GLY A 78 -9.75 15.04 -31.10
C GLY A 78 -8.85 14.56 -29.96
N ASN A 79 -8.06 15.46 -29.38
CA ASN A 79 -7.24 15.15 -28.21
C ASN A 79 -8.08 15.25 -26.93
N ILE A 80 -7.84 14.33 -25.99
CA ILE A 80 -8.36 14.47 -24.63
C ILE A 80 -7.56 15.57 -23.94
N THR A 81 -8.25 16.61 -23.48
CA THR A 81 -7.60 17.76 -22.85
C THR A 81 -7.78 17.73 -21.34
N ILE A 82 -6.69 18.04 -20.62
CA ILE A 82 -6.75 18.34 -19.19
C ILE A 82 -6.37 19.79 -18.99
N GLU A 83 -7.32 20.58 -18.49
CA GLU A 83 -7.07 21.94 -18.03
C GLU A 83 -7.10 21.97 -16.51
N PHE A 84 -6.24 22.79 -15.91
CA PHE A 84 -6.22 22.95 -14.47
C PHE A 84 -6.27 24.42 -14.05
N ILE A 85 -6.74 24.63 -12.83
CA ILE A 85 -6.67 25.87 -12.07
C ILE A 85 -6.00 25.50 -10.74
N GLN A 86 -4.97 26.24 -10.34
CA GLN A 86 -4.32 26.11 -9.03
C GLN A 86 -4.53 27.43 -8.26
N GLY A 87 -4.86 27.32 -6.99
CA GLY A 87 -5.10 28.45 -6.10
C GLY A 87 -5.06 28.03 -4.63
N PRO A 88 -5.24 28.96 -3.68
CA PRO A 88 -5.22 28.62 -2.25
C PRO A 88 -6.33 27.62 -1.89
N SER A 89 -6.04 26.65 -1.02
CA SER A 89 -7.03 25.65 -0.59
C SER A 89 -8.03 26.17 0.44
N LYS A 90 -7.69 27.27 1.15
CA LYS A 90 -8.52 27.89 2.20
C LYS A 90 -8.61 29.39 2.02
N GLN A 91 -9.76 29.95 2.36
CA GLN A 91 -9.97 31.40 2.37
C GLN A 91 -9.27 32.00 3.59
N SER A 92 -8.29 32.89 3.38
CA SER A 92 -7.57 33.59 4.45
C SER A 92 -7.07 34.96 4.00
N ALA A 93 -6.69 35.82 4.95
CA ALA A 93 -6.13 37.15 4.65
C ALA A 93 -4.80 37.06 3.88
N THR A 94 -3.96 36.05 4.14
CA THR A 94 -2.73 35.76 3.38
C THR A 94 -3.01 35.12 2.01
N ALA A 95 -4.17 34.50 1.83
CA ALA A 95 -4.60 33.94 0.54
C ALA A 95 -5.12 35.00 -0.45
N GLN A 96 -5.36 36.25 -0.02
CA GLN A 96 -5.75 37.34 -0.92
C GLN A 96 -4.65 37.72 -1.93
N ASP A 97 -3.38 37.43 -1.61
CA ASP A 97 -2.22 37.65 -2.49
C ASP A 97 -1.85 36.42 -3.34
N ALA A 98 -2.43 35.24 -3.08
CA ALA A 98 -2.16 34.03 -3.86
C ALA A 98 -2.91 34.09 -5.20
N SER A 99 -2.18 34.34 -6.28
CA SER A 99 -2.75 34.39 -7.62
C SER A 99 -3.21 33.00 -8.08
N PHE A 100 -4.37 32.95 -8.74
CA PHE A 100 -4.80 31.75 -9.45
C PHE A 100 -3.95 31.57 -10.71
N THR A 101 -3.36 30.39 -10.87
CA THR A 101 -2.71 29.99 -12.12
C THR A 101 -3.60 29.00 -12.84
N ASN A 102 -3.66 29.09 -14.17
CA ASN A 102 -4.35 28.11 -14.98
C ASN A 102 -3.35 27.55 -16.01
N GLY A 103 -3.61 26.34 -16.48
CA GLY A 103 -2.81 25.74 -17.54
C GLY A 103 -3.53 24.60 -18.22
N THR A 104 -2.93 24.12 -19.30
CA THR A 104 -3.36 22.94 -20.03
C THR A 104 -2.19 21.96 -20.01
N LEU A 105 -2.48 20.69 -19.72
CA LEU A 105 -1.49 19.64 -19.71
C LEU A 105 -1.37 19.03 -21.10
N GLU A 106 -0.14 18.76 -21.52
CA GLU A 106 0.15 18.07 -22.76
C GLU A 106 -0.12 16.57 -22.59
N SER A 107 -0.77 15.97 -23.60
CA SER A 107 -1.05 14.55 -23.64
C SER A 107 0.10 13.78 -24.31
N HIS A 108 0.61 12.75 -23.67
CA HIS A 108 1.59 11.82 -24.23
C HIS A 108 1.00 10.41 -24.33
N LEU A 109 0.80 9.92 -25.56
CA LEU A 109 0.42 8.51 -25.81
C LEU A 109 1.65 7.63 -25.60
N PHE A 110 1.72 6.90 -24.48
CA PHE A 110 2.91 6.11 -24.12
C PHE A 110 2.73 4.61 -24.31
N HIS A 111 1.49 4.13 -24.49
CA HIS A 111 1.20 2.73 -24.76
C HIS A 111 -0.09 2.56 -25.57
N THR A 112 -0.15 1.53 -26.41
CA THR A 112 -1.37 1.10 -27.10
C THR A 112 -1.45 -0.41 -27.04
N ASP A 113 -2.61 -0.90 -26.61
CA ASP A 113 -2.89 -2.31 -26.42
C ASP A 113 -4.18 -2.72 -27.14
N ARG A 114 -4.46 -4.01 -27.20
CA ARG A 114 -5.66 -4.57 -27.83
C ARG A 114 -6.30 -5.63 -26.95
N LEU A 115 -7.61 -5.59 -26.88
CA LEU A 115 -8.42 -6.67 -26.31
C LEU A 115 -9.49 -7.03 -27.34
N LEU A 116 -9.48 -8.27 -27.83
CA LEU A 116 -10.35 -8.69 -28.91
C LEU A 116 -10.18 -7.79 -30.16
N THR A 117 -11.23 -7.07 -30.56
CA THR A 117 -11.21 -6.13 -31.70
C THR A 117 -10.95 -4.69 -31.29
N ASP A 118 -11.01 -4.40 -29.99
CA ASP A 118 -10.97 -3.03 -29.47
C ASP A 118 -9.52 -2.59 -29.20
N VAL A 119 -9.25 -1.30 -29.43
CA VAL A 119 -7.95 -0.67 -29.22
C VAL A 119 -7.97 0.16 -27.95
N TYR A 120 -7.01 -0.06 -27.06
CA TYR A 120 -6.87 0.67 -25.81
C TYR A 120 -5.65 1.58 -25.87
N ARG A 121 -5.84 2.89 -25.64
CA ARG A 121 -4.77 3.89 -25.72
C ARG A 121 -4.52 4.52 -24.37
N PHE A 122 -3.27 4.54 -23.95
CA PHE A 122 -2.84 5.03 -22.65
C PHE A 122 -2.20 6.40 -22.80
N TYR A 123 -2.87 7.42 -22.27
CA TYR A 123 -2.41 8.80 -22.27
C TYR A 123 -1.89 9.17 -20.89
N ARG A 124 -0.69 9.75 -20.85
CA ARG A 124 -0.08 10.36 -19.66
C ARG A 124 -0.03 11.87 -19.83
N TYR A 125 -0.34 12.59 -18.76
CA TYR A 125 -0.25 14.03 -18.66
C TYR A 125 0.68 14.37 -17.50
N ASP A 126 1.88 14.84 -17.79
CA ASP A 126 2.86 15.14 -16.75
C ASP A 126 2.49 16.43 -16.00
N LEU A 127 2.56 16.35 -14.67
CA LEU A 127 2.32 17.47 -13.77
C LEU A 127 3.68 18.03 -13.32
N SER A 128 3.90 19.31 -13.56
CA SER A 128 4.96 20.08 -12.91
C SER A 128 4.38 21.38 -12.39
N LEU A 129 4.00 21.38 -11.12
CA LEU A 129 3.25 22.48 -10.49
C LEU A 129 4.09 23.15 -9.42
N LYS A 130 4.12 24.49 -9.43
CA LYS A 130 4.87 25.25 -8.44
C LYS A 130 4.20 25.12 -7.08
N MET A 131 4.97 24.75 -6.06
CA MET A 131 4.50 24.77 -4.67
C MET A 131 4.57 26.19 -4.12
N HIS A 132 3.52 26.60 -3.41
CA HIS A 132 3.55 27.86 -2.68
C HIS A 132 4.41 27.71 -1.41
N PRO A 133 5.18 28.72 -0.98
CA PRO A 133 6.05 28.60 0.20
C PRO A 133 5.29 28.39 1.52
N GLU A 134 4.20 29.15 1.72
CA GLU A 134 3.55 29.25 3.04
C GLU A 134 2.13 28.69 3.10
N CYS A 135 1.51 28.38 1.96
CA CYS A 135 0.11 27.96 1.93
C CYS A 135 -0.05 26.67 1.13
N GLU A 136 -1.01 25.86 1.54
CA GLU A 136 -1.48 24.75 0.74
C GLU A 136 -2.30 25.30 -0.44
N THR A 137 -2.10 24.69 -1.60
CA THR A 137 -2.86 25.00 -2.80
C THR A 137 -3.76 23.84 -3.19
N MET A 138 -4.96 24.15 -3.64
CA MET A 138 -5.84 23.20 -4.31
C MET A 138 -5.64 23.33 -5.83
N VAL A 139 -5.59 22.20 -6.51
CA VAL A 139 -5.65 22.13 -7.97
C VAL A 139 -7.01 21.56 -8.32
N ARG A 140 -7.83 22.28 -9.10
CA ARG A 140 -9.03 21.72 -9.74
C ARG A 140 -8.74 21.53 -11.21
N TYR A 141 -9.14 20.40 -11.77
CA TYR A 141 -8.90 20.09 -13.17
C TYR A 141 -10.16 19.63 -13.89
N SER A 142 -10.14 19.70 -15.21
CA SER A 142 -11.18 19.18 -16.09
C SER A 142 -10.64 18.09 -16.98
N VAL A 143 -11.53 17.26 -17.49
CA VAL A 143 -11.25 16.35 -18.61
C VAL A 143 -12.23 16.71 -19.71
N ASN A 144 -11.76 17.07 -20.90
CA ASN A 144 -12.60 17.54 -21.99
C ASN A 144 -13.58 18.65 -21.57
N ASN A 145 -13.08 19.62 -20.79
CA ASN A 145 -13.84 20.74 -20.21
C ASN A 145 -14.90 20.35 -19.16
N GLU A 146 -15.04 19.08 -18.80
CA GLU A 146 -15.92 18.63 -17.74
C GLU A 146 -15.20 18.67 -16.38
N PHE A 147 -15.75 19.42 -15.44
CA PHE A 147 -15.30 19.41 -14.04
C PHE A 147 -16.22 18.51 -13.23
N LYS A 148 -15.62 17.52 -12.56
CA LYS A 148 -16.30 16.74 -11.51
C LYS A 148 -15.91 17.26 -10.14
N ASP A 149 -16.74 17.02 -9.13
CA ASP A 149 -16.46 17.49 -7.78
C ASP A 149 -15.15 16.93 -7.23
N TYR A 150 -14.83 15.66 -7.53
CA TYR A 150 -13.56 15.02 -7.15
C TYR A 150 -12.39 15.28 -8.12
N TYR A 151 -12.56 16.04 -9.21
CA TYR A 151 -11.42 16.45 -10.05
C TYR A 151 -10.66 17.60 -9.38
N ARG A 152 -10.08 17.28 -8.22
CA ARG A 152 -9.27 18.18 -7.41
C ARG A 152 -8.27 17.42 -6.57
N PHE A 153 -7.12 18.02 -6.28
CA PHE A 153 -6.14 17.48 -5.34
C PHE A 153 -5.40 18.63 -4.62
N TYR A 154 -4.68 18.30 -3.55
CA TYR A 154 -4.07 19.29 -2.67
C TYR A 154 -2.55 19.15 -2.63
N ILE A 155 -1.86 20.24 -2.96
CA ILE A 155 -0.41 20.36 -2.89
C ILE A 155 -0.08 21.15 -1.62
N PRO A 156 0.69 20.57 -0.67
CA PRO A 156 1.07 21.27 0.55
C PRO A 156 2.06 22.41 0.22
N SER A 157 2.32 23.27 1.20
CA SER A 157 3.35 24.29 1.03
C SER A 157 4.75 23.66 0.96
N SER A 158 5.74 24.36 0.39
CA SER A 158 7.12 23.82 0.32
C SER A 158 7.75 23.57 1.70
N GLU A 159 7.22 24.21 2.74
CA GLU A 159 7.67 24.09 4.13
C GLU A 159 6.84 23.10 4.98
N THR A 160 5.89 22.39 4.37
CA THR A 160 4.96 21.50 5.07
C THR A 160 5.19 20.05 4.66
N ASN A 161 5.30 19.15 5.65
CA ASN A 161 5.35 17.72 5.39
C ASN A 161 3.97 17.20 4.97
N PHE A 162 3.93 16.14 4.17
CA PHE A 162 2.70 15.65 3.57
C PHE A 162 1.84 14.94 4.61
N ASN A 163 0.52 15.08 4.48
CA ASN A 163 -0.45 14.18 5.08
C ASN A 163 -0.57 12.94 4.19
N SER A 164 -0.27 11.76 4.70
CA SER A 164 -0.20 10.54 3.89
C SER A 164 -1.21 9.49 4.34
N ILE A 165 -1.84 8.81 3.38
CA ILE A 165 -2.60 7.56 3.60
C ILE A 165 -1.67 6.38 3.32
N ALA A 166 -1.82 5.27 4.05
CA ALA A 166 -1.22 4.00 3.73
C ALA A 166 -2.27 2.88 3.74
N TYR A 167 -2.27 2.06 2.68
CA TYR A 167 -3.27 1.02 2.43
C TYR A 167 -2.67 -0.13 1.62
N SER A 168 -3.25 -1.32 1.76
CA SER A 168 -2.90 -2.51 0.98
C SER A 168 -4.11 -3.45 0.92
N CYS A 169 -3.98 -4.51 0.13
CA CYS A 169 -5.02 -5.54 -0.02
C CYS A 169 -6.35 -4.91 -0.48
N ASN A 170 -6.24 -4.19 -1.60
CA ASN A 170 -7.31 -3.53 -2.32
C ASN A 170 -7.88 -4.48 -3.39
N GLY A 171 -8.49 -5.57 -2.93
CA GLY A 171 -9.28 -6.50 -3.70
C GLY A 171 -9.76 -7.64 -2.79
N PHE A 172 -10.35 -8.67 -3.38
CA PHE A 172 -10.91 -9.80 -2.65
C PHE A 172 -10.26 -11.11 -3.09
N SER A 173 -10.08 -12.03 -2.13
CA SER A 173 -9.71 -13.41 -2.44
C SER A 173 -10.87 -14.12 -3.15
N LEU A 174 -10.56 -15.08 -4.03
CA LEU A 174 -11.50 -15.63 -5.02
C LEU A 174 -12.83 -16.13 -4.47
N SER A 175 -12.85 -16.72 -3.28
CA SER A 175 -14.03 -17.38 -2.69
C SER A 175 -14.78 -16.54 -1.67
N VAL A 176 -14.37 -15.28 -1.44
CA VAL A 176 -15.01 -14.41 -0.44
C VAL A 176 -16.48 -14.17 -0.80
N ASP A 177 -17.37 -14.32 0.17
CA ASP A 177 -18.76 -13.91 0.06
C ASP A 177 -18.85 -12.41 0.29
N THR A 178 -18.98 -11.64 -0.78
CA THR A 178 -18.92 -10.17 -0.70
C THR A 178 -20.20 -9.56 -0.13
N ARG A 179 -21.29 -10.32 -0.05
CA ARG A 179 -22.61 -9.82 0.39
C ARG A 179 -22.58 -9.21 1.78
N VAL A 180 -21.67 -9.65 2.64
CA VAL A 180 -21.52 -9.17 4.02
C VAL A 180 -20.85 -7.79 4.13
N PHE A 181 -20.32 -7.26 3.03
CA PHE A 181 -19.61 -5.98 2.97
C PHE A 181 -20.46 -4.91 2.26
N GLU A 182 -21.49 -4.40 2.93
CA GLU A 182 -22.35 -3.33 2.40
C GLU A 182 -21.70 -1.93 2.48
N GLY A 183 -20.65 -1.76 3.30
CA GLY A 183 -19.82 -0.56 3.38
C GLY A 183 -18.55 -0.62 2.52
N SER A 184 -18.01 0.56 2.18
CA SER A 184 -16.76 0.73 1.44
C SER A 184 -15.81 1.66 2.21
N LEU A 185 -14.66 1.16 2.65
CA LEU A 185 -13.67 1.99 3.36
C LEU A 185 -13.10 3.12 2.50
N TRP A 186 -13.19 3.04 1.17
CA TRP A 186 -12.88 4.16 0.28
C TRP A 186 -13.81 5.37 0.51
N PHE A 187 -15.05 5.14 0.92
CA PHE A 187 -15.94 6.22 1.37
C PHE A 187 -15.41 6.91 2.63
N ASN A 188 -14.95 6.12 3.60
CA ASN A 188 -14.35 6.63 4.82
C ASN A 188 -13.07 7.44 4.53
N VAL A 189 -12.21 6.95 3.63
CA VAL A 189 -11.01 7.67 3.16
C VAL A 189 -11.39 9.02 2.58
N LEU A 190 -12.40 9.09 1.70
CA LEU A 190 -12.87 10.35 1.10
C LEU A 190 -13.46 11.29 2.16
N ASN A 191 -14.23 10.75 3.13
CA ASN A 191 -14.79 11.52 4.25
C ASN A 191 -13.71 12.13 5.16
N GLU A 192 -12.59 11.44 5.36
CA GLU A 192 -11.45 12.00 6.11
C GLU A 192 -10.64 12.97 5.24
N HIS A 193 -10.48 12.66 3.95
CA HIS A 193 -9.76 13.50 2.98
C HIS A 193 -10.38 14.89 2.85
N SER A 194 -11.71 15.01 2.84
CA SER A 194 -12.41 16.32 2.79
C SER A 194 -12.16 17.21 4.00
N LYS A 195 -11.68 16.65 5.12
CA LYS A 195 -11.39 17.39 6.38
C LYS A 195 -9.90 17.60 6.61
N ILE A 196 -9.06 16.68 6.15
CA ILE A 196 -7.62 16.65 6.44
C ILE A 196 -6.77 17.18 5.28
N HIS A 197 -7.23 16.98 4.04
CA HIS A 197 -6.45 17.10 2.80
C HIS A 197 -5.20 16.20 2.84
N TYR A 198 -5.37 14.95 2.41
CA TYR A 198 -4.25 14.04 2.15
C TYR A 198 -3.54 14.45 0.85
N ASN A 199 -2.21 14.46 0.87
CA ASN A 199 -1.39 14.87 -0.27
C ASN A 199 -0.89 13.67 -1.10
N VAL A 200 -0.85 12.48 -0.49
CA VAL A 200 -0.42 11.24 -1.16
C VAL A 200 -1.08 10.01 -0.53
N MET A 201 -1.41 9.01 -1.35
CA MET A 201 -1.72 7.64 -0.92
C MET A 201 -0.53 6.72 -1.16
N LEU A 202 -0.23 5.87 -0.19
CA LEU A 202 0.88 4.92 -0.23
C LEU A 202 0.30 3.51 -0.32
N GLY A 203 0.29 2.96 -1.54
CA GLY A 203 -0.18 1.61 -1.82
C GLY A 203 0.91 0.59 -1.56
N GLY A 204 0.78 -0.17 -0.47
CA GLY A 204 1.79 -1.11 0.01
C GLY A 204 1.72 -2.51 -0.58
N GLY A 205 1.29 -2.68 -1.83
CA GLY A 205 1.10 -4.01 -2.44
C GLY A 205 -0.35 -4.51 -2.40
N ASP A 206 -0.66 -5.53 -3.18
CA ASP A 206 -2.00 -6.06 -3.42
C ASP A 206 -2.99 -4.95 -3.84
N GLN A 207 -2.58 -4.12 -4.79
CA GLN A 207 -3.45 -3.03 -5.26
C GLN A 207 -4.59 -3.55 -6.15
N ILE A 208 -4.43 -4.77 -6.64
CA ILE A 208 -5.38 -5.59 -7.39
C ILE A 208 -5.17 -7.07 -7.04
N TYR A 209 -6.22 -7.89 -7.19
CA TYR A 209 -6.17 -9.35 -6.96
C TYR A 209 -6.34 -10.11 -8.29
N SER A 210 -5.22 -10.38 -8.94
CA SER A 210 -5.11 -11.01 -10.26
C SER A 210 -5.24 -12.53 -10.25
N ASP A 211 -5.54 -13.16 -9.11
CA ASP A 211 -5.68 -14.62 -8.97
C ASP A 211 -6.74 -15.24 -9.87
N GLN A 212 -7.68 -14.41 -10.32
CA GLN A 212 -8.71 -14.74 -11.30
C GLN A 212 -8.14 -15.25 -12.62
N ILE A 213 -6.84 -15.04 -12.88
CA ILE A 213 -6.14 -15.61 -14.03
C ILE A 213 -6.33 -17.12 -14.13
N LYS A 214 -6.39 -17.81 -12.98
CA LYS A 214 -6.63 -19.26 -12.89
C LYS A 214 -8.03 -19.66 -13.39
N LEU A 215 -8.98 -18.73 -13.37
CA LEU A 215 -10.38 -18.94 -13.73
C LEU A 215 -10.70 -18.48 -15.16
N TYR A 216 -10.15 -17.33 -15.55
CA TYR A 216 -10.57 -16.61 -16.75
C TYR A 216 -9.52 -16.51 -17.87
N CYS A 217 -8.27 -16.93 -17.64
CA CYS A 217 -7.29 -17.12 -18.71
C CYS A 217 -7.29 -18.60 -19.12
N PRO A 218 -7.82 -18.97 -20.31
CA PRO A 218 -7.97 -20.37 -20.72
C PRO A 218 -6.71 -21.24 -20.62
N PRO A 219 -5.52 -20.81 -21.10
CA PRO A 219 -4.32 -21.64 -21.00
C PRO A 219 -3.85 -21.83 -19.54
N VAL A 220 -3.99 -20.81 -18.69
CA VAL A 220 -3.65 -20.93 -17.26
C VAL A 220 -4.60 -21.87 -16.56
N LYS A 221 -5.91 -21.78 -16.86
CA LYS A 221 -6.92 -22.70 -16.33
C LYS A 221 -6.63 -24.15 -16.73
N GLU A 222 -6.35 -24.43 -18.01
CA GLU A 222 -5.99 -25.78 -18.46
C GLU A 222 -4.74 -26.29 -17.72
N TRP A 223 -3.74 -25.42 -17.58
CA TRP A 223 -2.51 -25.74 -16.86
C TRP A 223 -2.78 -26.07 -15.38
N VAL A 224 -3.57 -25.27 -14.66
CA VAL A 224 -3.93 -25.50 -13.25
C VAL A 224 -4.76 -26.79 -13.09
N GLU A 225 -5.72 -27.04 -13.97
CA GLU A 225 -6.60 -28.21 -13.92
C GLU A 225 -5.89 -29.52 -14.34
N SER A 226 -4.73 -29.44 -14.99
CA SER A 226 -3.94 -30.61 -15.39
C SER A 226 -3.52 -31.45 -14.17
N LYS A 227 -3.90 -32.74 -14.18
CA LYS A 227 -3.54 -33.70 -13.12
C LYS A 227 -2.19 -34.38 -13.34
N ASP A 228 -1.59 -34.20 -14.52
CA ASP A 228 -0.28 -34.75 -14.87
C ASP A 228 0.83 -33.75 -14.46
N PRO A 229 1.67 -34.08 -13.47
CA PRO A 229 2.78 -33.20 -13.05
C PRO A 229 3.80 -32.97 -14.16
N ILE A 230 4.09 -33.96 -15.00
CA ILE A 230 5.07 -33.82 -16.08
C ILE A 230 4.51 -32.84 -17.12
N LYS A 231 3.23 -32.95 -17.48
CA LYS A 231 2.56 -31.99 -18.37
C LYS A 231 2.55 -30.58 -17.75
N LYS A 232 2.27 -30.44 -16.44
CA LYS A 232 2.29 -29.15 -15.74
C LYS A 232 3.65 -28.47 -15.77
N TYR A 233 4.72 -29.19 -15.45
CA TYR A 233 6.07 -28.64 -15.39
C TYR A 233 6.68 -28.35 -16.77
N ASN A 234 6.21 -29.03 -17.82
CA ASN A 234 6.69 -28.84 -19.19
C ASN A 234 5.72 -28.06 -20.09
N PHE A 235 4.69 -27.42 -19.52
CA PHE A 235 3.76 -26.59 -20.30
C PHE A 235 4.52 -25.49 -21.02
N LYS A 236 4.32 -25.36 -22.33
CA LYS A 236 5.02 -24.40 -23.19
C LYS A 236 4.14 -23.19 -23.47
N VAL A 237 4.76 -22.03 -23.42
CA VAL A 237 4.12 -20.74 -23.72
C VAL A 237 4.52 -20.35 -25.14
N ASP A 238 3.53 -20.25 -26.02
CA ASP A 238 3.67 -19.65 -27.35
C ASP A 238 3.07 -18.24 -27.38
N GLU A 239 3.13 -17.59 -28.54
CA GLU A 239 2.59 -16.22 -28.71
C GLU A 239 1.09 -16.15 -28.41
N ASN A 240 0.32 -17.20 -28.71
CA ASN A 240 -1.11 -17.21 -28.43
C ASN A 240 -1.41 -17.27 -26.92
N VAL A 241 -0.59 -18.00 -26.15
CA VAL A 241 -0.66 -17.97 -24.68
C VAL A 241 -0.26 -16.59 -24.16
N MET A 242 0.82 -15.98 -24.69
CA MET A 242 1.23 -14.63 -24.28
C MET A 242 0.14 -13.57 -24.55
N THR A 243 -0.53 -13.63 -25.70
CA THR A 243 -1.67 -12.75 -26.01
C THR A 243 -2.79 -12.92 -24.99
N GLN A 244 -3.18 -14.15 -24.65
CA GLN A 244 -4.25 -14.39 -23.67
C GLN A 244 -3.87 -13.97 -22.23
N LEU A 245 -2.59 -14.05 -21.86
CA LEU A 245 -2.11 -13.49 -20.59
C LEU A 245 -2.26 -11.96 -20.59
N ARG A 246 -1.85 -11.29 -21.67
CA ARG A 246 -1.96 -9.83 -21.83
C ARG A 246 -3.42 -9.37 -21.83
N GLU A 247 -4.27 -10.02 -22.61
CA GLU A 247 -5.72 -9.76 -22.64
C GLU A 247 -6.36 -9.90 -21.26
N PHE A 248 -5.96 -10.91 -20.49
CA PHE A 248 -6.40 -11.08 -19.10
C PHE A 248 -6.01 -9.88 -18.25
N TYR A 249 -4.72 -9.53 -18.16
CA TYR A 249 -4.27 -8.44 -17.28
C TYR A 249 -4.80 -7.07 -17.73
N LEU A 250 -4.87 -6.79 -19.04
CA LEU A 250 -5.50 -5.58 -19.55
C LEU A 250 -6.96 -5.49 -19.09
N SER A 251 -7.73 -6.57 -19.26
CA SER A 251 -9.12 -6.60 -18.81
C SER A 251 -9.24 -6.47 -17.30
N GLU A 252 -8.39 -7.15 -16.53
CA GLU A 252 -8.41 -7.17 -15.06
C GLU A 252 -8.16 -5.77 -14.51
N TYR A 253 -7.10 -5.11 -14.98
CA TYR A 253 -6.77 -3.74 -14.56
C TYR A 253 -7.82 -2.72 -14.97
N ILE A 254 -8.40 -2.79 -16.19
CA ILE A 254 -9.46 -1.86 -16.58
C ILE A 254 -10.73 -2.10 -15.74
N ASN A 255 -11.11 -3.35 -15.48
CA ASN A 255 -12.25 -3.66 -14.62
C ASN A 255 -12.05 -3.06 -13.22
N TRP A 256 -10.88 -3.26 -12.61
CA TRP A 256 -10.61 -2.78 -11.26
C TRP A 256 -10.39 -1.27 -11.17
N TYR A 257 -9.42 -0.72 -11.91
CA TYR A 257 -9.06 0.70 -11.84
C TYR A 257 -10.05 1.61 -12.59
N GLY A 258 -10.75 1.10 -13.60
CA GLY A 258 -11.72 1.87 -14.38
C GLY A 258 -13.13 1.82 -13.82
N PHE A 259 -13.56 0.66 -13.30
CA PHE A 259 -14.95 0.43 -12.89
C PHE A 259 -15.11 -0.02 -11.42
N GLY A 260 -14.03 -0.31 -10.70
CA GLY A 260 -14.07 -0.94 -9.38
C GLY A 260 -14.63 -2.37 -9.41
N HIS A 261 -14.73 -2.98 -10.59
CA HIS A 261 -15.41 -4.24 -10.83
C HIS A 261 -14.50 -5.43 -10.52
N TRP A 262 -15.03 -6.41 -9.77
CA TRP A 262 -14.34 -7.67 -9.48
C TRP A 262 -15.33 -8.83 -9.40
N LYS A 263 -14.92 -10.03 -9.83
CA LYS A 263 -15.73 -11.25 -9.78
C LYS A 263 -14.89 -12.52 -9.54
N GLY A 264 -14.95 -13.05 -8.33
CA GLY A 264 -14.30 -14.29 -7.93
C GLY A 264 -14.96 -15.59 -8.44
N SER A 265 -14.71 -16.68 -7.72
CA SER A 265 -15.02 -18.05 -8.13
C SER A 265 -16.45 -18.52 -7.82
N THR A 266 -17.18 -17.79 -6.97
CA THR A 266 -18.55 -18.15 -6.57
C THR A 266 -19.59 -17.14 -7.05
N ALA A 267 -20.87 -17.53 -7.04
CA ALA A 267 -21.97 -16.63 -7.39
C ALA A 267 -22.07 -15.40 -6.46
N ASN A 268 -21.55 -15.49 -5.24
CA ASN A 268 -21.56 -14.42 -4.24
C ASN A 268 -20.20 -13.72 -4.12
N SER A 269 -19.21 -14.07 -4.94
CA SER A 269 -17.88 -13.46 -4.92
C SER A 269 -17.83 -12.39 -6.00
N LYS A 270 -18.39 -11.21 -5.70
CA LYS A 270 -18.52 -10.13 -6.70
C LYS A 270 -18.69 -8.75 -6.07
N THR A 271 -18.04 -7.72 -6.59
CA THR A 271 -18.13 -6.37 -6.01
C THR A 271 -17.93 -5.28 -7.05
N THR A 272 -18.44 -4.08 -6.76
CA THR A 272 -18.15 -2.85 -7.48
C THR A 272 -17.73 -1.76 -6.49
N GLN A 273 -16.43 -1.52 -6.34
CA GLN A 273 -15.85 -0.51 -5.44
C GLN A 273 -15.68 0.85 -6.15
N LYS A 274 -16.78 1.54 -6.48
CA LYS A 274 -16.74 2.78 -7.28
C LYS A 274 -15.93 3.92 -6.65
N LEU A 275 -15.81 3.94 -5.33
CA LEU A 275 -15.10 5.01 -4.63
C LEU A 275 -13.59 4.88 -4.67
N PHE A 276 -13.07 3.72 -5.08
CA PHE A 276 -11.64 3.52 -5.31
C PHE A 276 -11.12 4.48 -6.40
N TYR A 277 -11.74 4.50 -7.58
CA TYR A 277 -11.27 5.37 -8.65
C TYR A 277 -11.56 6.87 -8.37
N VAL A 278 -12.56 7.19 -7.55
CA VAL A 278 -12.76 8.57 -7.05
C VAL A 278 -11.56 9.01 -6.21
N ALA A 279 -11.09 8.15 -5.30
CA ALA A 279 -9.89 8.42 -4.51
C ALA A 279 -8.63 8.56 -5.39
N MET A 280 -8.45 7.69 -6.38
CA MET A 280 -7.33 7.79 -7.35
C MET A 280 -7.36 9.07 -8.19
N ALA A 281 -8.53 9.66 -8.40
CA ALA A 281 -8.70 10.90 -9.15
C ALA A 281 -8.49 12.17 -8.30
N CYS A 282 -8.49 12.06 -6.96
CA CYS A 282 -8.34 13.23 -6.07
C CYS A 282 -7.15 13.17 -5.11
N ILE A 283 -6.54 12.00 -4.92
CA ILE A 283 -5.36 11.82 -4.08
C ILE A 283 -4.27 11.15 -4.92
N PRO A 284 -3.14 11.83 -5.20
CA PRO A 284 -2.02 11.22 -5.91
C PRO A 284 -1.50 9.96 -5.19
N SER A 285 -1.22 8.88 -5.92
CA SER A 285 -0.70 7.65 -5.32
C SER A 285 0.79 7.41 -5.61
N ILE A 286 1.48 6.76 -4.68
CA ILE A 286 2.69 5.96 -4.91
C ILE A 286 2.34 4.53 -4.55
N ASN A 287 2.50 3.61 -5.49
CA ASN A 287 2.21 2.21 -5.27
C ASN A 287 3.50 1.38 -5.38
N MET A 288 3.56 0.31 -4.59
CA MET A 288 4.34 -0.88 -4.89
C MET A 288 3.38 -2.05 -5.10
N TRP A 289 3.86 -3.08 -5.78
CA TRP A 289 3.15 -4.34 -5.94
C TRP A 289 3.57 -5.40 -4.91
N ASP A 290 2.69 -6.38 -4.71
CA ASP A 290 2.93 -7.65 -4.01
C ASP A 290 2.56 -8.84 -4.91
N ASP A 291 2.38 -10.03 -4.35
CA ASP A 291 2.08 -11.24 -5.13
C ASP A 291 0.68 -11.24 -5.74
N HIS A 292 -0.36 -10.73 -5.08
CA HIS A 292 -1.70 -10.76 -5.68
C HIS A 292 -1.84 -9.83 -6.89
N ASP A 293 -0.94 -8.85 -7.07
CA ASP A 293 -0.83 -8.10 -8.33
C ASP A 293 -0.44 -9.03 -9.50
N ILE A 294 0.29 -10.12 -9.20
CA ILE A 294 0.76 -11.15 -10.12
C ILE A 294 -0.16 -12.37 -10.06
N ILE A 295 0.07 -13.23 -9.07
CA ILE A 295 -0.65 -14.44 -8.71
C ILE A 295 -0.18 -14.84 -7.30
N ASP A 296 -1.11 -15.24 -6.45
CA ASP A 296 -0.88 -15.62 -5.04
C ASP A 296 0.38 -16.49 -4.83
N GLY A 297 1.25 -16.03 -3.92
CA GLY A 297 2.51 -16.66 -3.53
C GLY A 297 3.67 -16.49 -4.51
N PHE A 298 3.58 -15.62 -5.53
CA PHE A 298 4.65 -15.46 -6.53
C PHE A 298 6.00 -15.10 -5.87
N GLY A 299 6.99 -15.98 -6.02
CA GLY A 299 8.31 -15.85 -5.40
C GLY A 299 8.52 -16.72 -4.15
N SER A 300 7.44 -17.30 -3.61
CA SER A 300 7.46 -18.20 -2.44
C SER A 300 7.36 -19.68 -2.79
N TYR A 301 7.23 -20.01 -4.08
CA TYR A 301 7.35 -21.38 -4.59
C TYR A 301 8.82 -21.77 -4.84
N SER A 302 9.07 -23.08 -4.98
CA SER A 302 10.40 -23.58 -5.34
C SER A 302 10.94 -22.94 -6.63
N ASP A 303 12.23 -22.61 -6.65
CA ASP A 303 12.91 -22.05 -7.83
C ASP A 303 12.67 -22.87 -9.11
N THR A 304 12.51 -24.18 -9.01
CA THR A 304 12.22 -25.05 -10.16
C THR A 304 10.83 -24.80 -10.72
N PHE A 305 9.83 -24.59 -9.86
CA PHE A 305 8.47 -24.27 -10.27
C PHE A 305 8.37 -22.85 -10.83
N MET A 306 8.98 -21.88 -10.14
CA MET A 306 9.04 -20.48 -10.57
C MET A 306 9.64 -20.30 -11.97
N LYS A 307 10.56 -21.18 -12.38
CA LYS A 307 11.21 -21.17 -13.70
C LYS A 307 10.38 -21.78 -14.83
N THR A 308 9.27 -22.45 -14.54
CA THR A 308 8.45 -23.03 -15.61
C THR A 308 8.00 -21.93 -16.56
N ASP A 309 7.93 -22.25 -17.86
CA ASP A 309 7.64 -21.26 -18.90
C ASP A 309 6.35 -20.49 -18.57
N ILE A 310 5.28 -21.20 -18.18
CA ILE A 310 4.00 -20.58 -17.83
C ILE A 310 4.07 -19.68 -16.59
N PHE A 311 4.68 -20.13 -15.48
CA PHE A 311 4.68 -19.34 -14.24
C PHE A 311 5.57 -18.10 -14.37
N SER A 312 6.74 -18.23 -15.01
CA SER A 312 7.60 -17.07 -15.27
C SER A 312 6.97 -16.10 -16.27
N SER A 313 6.25 -16.57 -17.29
CA SER A 313 5.50 -15.70 -18.22
C SER A 313 4.37 -14.94 -17.54
N ILE A 314 3.64 -15.54 -16.58
CA ILE A 314 2.65 -14.82 -15.76
C ILE A 314 3.31 -13.65 -15.04
N GLY A 315 4.45 -13.88 -14.37
CA GLY A 315 5.20 -12.81 -13.69
C GLY A 315 5.67 -11.69 -14.61
N LYS A 316 6.16 -12.05 -15.81
CA LYS A 316 6.60 -11.07 -16.81
C LYS A 316 5.45 -10.20 -17.30
N VAL A 317 4.33 -10.79 -17.67
CA VAL A 317 3.17 -10.05 -18.15
C VAL A 317 2.56 -9.21 -17.03
N ALA A 318 2.45 -9.73 -15.81
CA ALA A 318 1.99 -8.96 -14.66
C ALA A 318 2.84 -7.70 -14.42
N TYR A 319 4.18 -7.82 -14.56
CA TYR A 319 5.09 -6.68 -14.45
C TYR A 319 4.78 -5.59 -15.50
N GLU A 320 4.52 -5.98 -16.75
CA GLU A 320 4.13 -5.05 -17.82
C GLU A 320 2.93 -4.18 -17.38
N TYR A 321 1.86 -4.80 -16.88
CA TYR A 321 0.63 -4.08 -16.48
C TYR A 321 0.76 -3.35 -15.15
N TYR A 322 1.55 -3.86 -14.21
CA TYR A 322 1.92 -3.12 -13.00
C TYR A 322 2.60 -1.79 -13.35
N MET A 323 3.59 -1.82 -14.25
CA MET A 323 4.29 -0.61 -14.69
C MET A 323 3.35 0.34 -15.42
N LEU A 324 2.49 -0.17 -16.30
CA LEU A 324 1.53 0.65 -17.05
C LEU A 324 0.50 1.34 -16.13
N PHE A 325 -0.18 0.59 -15.26
CA PHE A 325 -1.32 1.12 -14.50
C PHE A 325 -0.91 1.82 -13.20
N GLN A 326 0.03 1.22 -12.46
CA GLN A 326 0.40 1.71 -11.13
C GLN A 326 1.58 2.69 -11.18
N GLN A 327 2.52 2.49 -12.11
CA GLN A 327 3.64 3.40 -12.30
C GLN A 327 3.44 4.42 -13.42
N GLN A 328 2.44 4.26 -14.29
CA GLN A 328 2.20 5.13 -15.45
C GLN A 328 3.41 5.21 -16.39
N VAL A 329 4.07 4.08 -16.59
CA VAL A 329 5.28 3.96 -17.41
C VAL A 329 5.20 2.72 -18.29
N ASN A 330 5.67 2.84 -19.52
CA ASN A 330 5.75 1.69 -20.42
C ASN A 330 7.12 1.01 -20.32
N SER A 331 7.15 -0.24 -19.87
CA SER A 331 8.35 -1.09 -19.81
C SER A 331 8.63 -1.85 -21.13
N LEU A 332 7.76 -1.71 -22.14
CA LEU A 332 7.84 -2.41 -23.42
C LEU A 332 8.46 -1.54 -24.51
N GLY A 333 9.60 -1.99 -25.04
CA GLY A 333 10.33 -1.30 -26.09
C GLY A 333 10.94 0.03 -25.61
N ASP A 334 11.34 0.87 -26.56
CA ASP A 334 12.14 2.07 -26.24
C ASP A 334 11.31 3.37 -26.11
N VAL A 335 9.98 3.29 -26.21
CA VAL A 335 9.07 4.45 -26.32
C VAL A 335 9.12 5.35 -25.09
N ASP A 336 9.35 4.78 -23.90
CA ASP A 336 9.27 5.49 -22.62
C ASP A 336 10.51 5.24 -21.73
N ASN A 337 11.65 4.86 -22.35
CA ASN A 337 12.87 4.45 -21.66
C ASN A 337 13.40 5.48 -20.66
N GLU A 338 13.34 6.77 -20.99
CA GLU A 338 13.76 7.84 -20.07
C GLU A 338 12.96 7.76 -18.76
N ARG A 339 11.64 7.56 -18.86
CA ARG A 339 10.78 7.43 -17.69
C ARG A 339 10.95 6.09 -16.97
N TYR A 340 11.16 5.03 -17.73
CA TYR A 340 11.31 3.66 -17.22
C TYR A 340 12.64 3.40 -16.52
N LEU A 341 13.73 3.96 -17.02
CA LEU A 341 15.09 3.63 -16.57
C LEU A 341 15.79 4.79 -15.87
N GLU A 342 15.41 6.04 -16.14
CA GLU A 342 16.19 7.22 -15.75
C GLU A 342 15.45 8.17 -14.80
N ASP A 343 14.17 7.93 -14.50
CA ASP A 343 13.47 8.79 -13.54
C ASP A 343 14.17 8.79 -12.17
N ARG A 344 14.39 9.99 -11.65
CA ARG A 344 15.18 10.22 -10.44
C ARG A 344 14.58 9.62 -9.17
N SER A 345 13.29 9.27 -9.17
CA SER A 345 12.65 8.58 -8.05
C SER A 345 13.04 7.11 -7.96
N TRP A 346 13.54 6.51 -9.04
CA TRP A 346 13.92 5.09 -9.05
C TRP A 346 15.22 4.81 -8.28
N ILE A 347 15.22 3.66 -7.62
CA ILE A 347 16.40 2.91 -7.25
C ILE A 347 16.26 1.56 -7.95
N LEU A 348 16.91 1.42 -9.10
CA LEU A 348 16.87 0.19 -9.87
C LEU A 348 17.71 -0.91 -9.19
N GLY A 349 17.18 -2.13 -9.22
CA GLY A 349 17.89 -3.33 -8.78
C GLY A 349 19.21 -3.53 -9.51
N ALA A 350 20.17 -4.15 -8.83
CA ALA A 350 21.52 -4.35 -9.34
C ALA A 350 21.55 -5.23 -10.60
N THR A 351 20.69 -6.25 -10.63
CA THR A 351 20.56 -7.19 -11.75
C THR A 351 19.10 -7.49 -12.05
N PRO A 352 18.76 -7.87 -13.29
CA PRO A 352 17.42 -8.35 -13.59
C PRO A 352 17.03 -9.57 -12.73
N GLY A 353 15.77 -9.61 -12.33
CA GLY A 353 15.17 -10.69 -11.58
C GLY A 353 15.23 -12.02 -12.34
N LYS A 354 15.30 -13.13 -11.59
CA LYS A 354 15.50 -14.46 -12.18
C LYS A 354 14.30 -14.97 -12.99
N PHE A 355 13.09 -14.55 -12.61
CA PHE A 355 11.84 -15.05 -13.18
C PHE A 355 11.16 -13.99 -14.05
N ILE A 356 11.05 -12.75 -13.55
CA ILE A 356 10.45 -11.61 -14.25
C ILE A 356 11.40 -10.98 -15.28
N THR A 357 12.72 -11.21 -15.16
CA THR A 357 13.75 -10.74 -16.10
C THR A 357 13.86 -9.22 -16.28
N GLU A 358 13.20 -8.43 -15.43
CA GLU A 358 13.34 -6.99 -15.32
C GLU A 358 14.11 -6.61 -14.05
N LYS A 359 14.62 -5.37 -13.98
CA LYS A 359 15.20 -4.85 -12.73
C LYS A 359 14.09 -4.50 -11.75
N ALA A 360 14.34 -4.66 -10.45
CA ALA A 360 13.42 -4.18 -9.42
C ALA A 360 13.34 -2.66 -9.44
N HIS A 361 12.14 -2.09 -9.29
CA HIS A 361 11.91 -0.65 -9.26
C HIS A 361 11.51 -0.19 -7.86
N SER A 362 12.50 -0.04 -7.00
CA SER A 362 12.28 0.61 -5.69
C SER A 362 12.16 2.13 -5.87
N ILE A 363 11.41 2.80 -5.00
CA ILE A 363 11.12 4.23 -5.11
C ILE A 363 11.68 4.96 -3.90
N PHE A 364 12.46 6.02 -4.13
CA PHE A 364 12.78 7.01 -3.11
C PHE A 364 12.17 8.35 -3.48
N THR A 365 11.49 8.99 -2.52
CA THR A 365 10.98 10.35 -2.68
C THR A 365 10.87 11.08 -1.36
N ARG A 366 10.73 12.41 -1.40
CA ARG A 366 10.47 13.24 -0.23
C ARG A 366 8.97 13.53 -0.11
N LEU A 367 8.42 13.28 1.07
CA LEU A 367 7.03 13.57 1.44
C LEU A 367 6.98 14.83 2.31
N GLY A 368 7.71 15.87 1.92
CA GLY A 368 7.92 17.04 2.74
C GLY A 368 9.39 17.48 2.87
N PRO A 369 9.63 18.61 3.53
CA PRO A 369 10.98 19.14 3.73
C PRO A 369 11.90 18.18 4.51
N ASP A 370 11.39 17.37 5.43
CA ASP A 370 12.22 16.46 6.26
C ASP A 370 11.62 15.06 6.51
N VAL A 371 10.51 14.70 5.85
CA VAL A 371 9.97 13.33 5.80
C VAL A 371 10.28 12.73 4.42
N SER A 372 10.78 11.50 4.38
CA SER A 372 11.07 10.78 3.14
C SER A 372 10.40 9.41 3.12
N LEU A 373 10.15 8.89 1.92
CA LEU A 373 9.62 7.56 1.66
C LEU A 373 10.66 6.74 0.88
N LEU A 374 10.87 5.52 1.33
CA LEU A 374 11.51 4.44 0.59
C LEU A 374 10.49 3.31 0.39
N SER A 375 10.05 3.07 -0.83
CA SER A 375 9.27 1.89 -1.20
C SER A 375 10.20 0.84 -1.78
N VAL A 376 10.17 -0.38 -1.26
CA VAL A 376 11.08 -1.45 -1.70
C VAL A 376 10.31 -2.45 -2.55
N ASP A 377 10.75 -2.65 -3.79
CA ASP A 377 10.22 -3.71 -4.66
C ASP A 377 10.75 -5.07 -4.20
N CYS A 378 9.89 -5.81 -3.50
CA CYS A 378 10.19 -7.11 -2.93
C CYS A 378 9.74 -8.30 -3.80
N ARG A 379 9.25 -8.08 -5.02
CA ARG A 379 8.73 -9.16 -5.89
C ARG A 379 9.57 -9.40 -7.13
N THR A 380 10.15 -8.36 -7.75
CA THR A 380 10.88 -8.53 -9.02
C THR A 380 12.09 -9.47 -8.92
N GLU A 381 12.91 -9.32 -7.88
CA GLU A 381 14.10 -10.15 -7.64
C GLU A 381 13.82 -11.45 -6.87
N ARG A 382 12.61 -11.59 -6.34
CA ARG A 382 12.26 -12.56 -5.31
C ARG A 382 12.46 -14.01 -5.73
N ARG A 383 12.97 -14.80 -4.81
CA ARG A 383 13.15 -16.26 -4.83
C ARG A 383 12.76 -16.82 -3.47
N LEU A 384 12.60 -18.14 -3.40
CA LEU A 384 12.24 -18.82 -2.15
C LEU A 384 13.18 -18.49 -0.96
N SER A 385 14.46 -18.21 -1.24
CA SER A 385 15.46 -17.93 -0.21
C SER A 385 16.02 -16.52 -0.20
N THR A 386 15.52 -15.62 -1.04
CA THR A 386 16.10 -14.30 -1.27
C THR A 386 15.03 -13.35 -1.74
N ILE A 387 14.79 -12.25 -1.04
CA ILE A 387 13.80 -11.25 -1.42
C ILE A 387 14.44 -10.24 -2.38
N LEU A 388 15.54 -9.60 -1.97
CA LEU A 388 16.44 -8.79 -2.80
C LEU A 388 17.88 -9.31 -2.73
N THR A 389 18.66 -9.05 -3.77
CA THR A 389 20.11 -9.26 -3.74
C THR A 389 20.81 -8.28 -2.79
N THR A 390 21.95 -8.68 -2.22
CA THR A 390 22.77 -7.82 -1.35
C THR A 390 23.19 -6.54 -2.08
N GLU A 391 23.52 -6.66 -3.36
CA GLU A 391 23.90 -5.56 -4.23
C GLU A 391 22.76 -4.55 -4.41
N SER A 392 21.51 -5.01 -4.56
CA SER A 392 20.34 -4.13 -4.60
C SER A 392 20.12 -3.39 -3.27
N TYR A 393 20.33 -4.04 -2.12
CA TYR A 393 20.34 -3.35 -0.83
C TYR A 393 21.44 -2.29 -0.75
N ASP A 394 22.63 -2.56 -1.27
CA ASP A 394 23.72 -1.59 -1.28
C ASP A 394 23.41 -0.36 -2.11
N LEU A 395 22.73 -0.50 -3.24
CA LEU A 395 22.21 0.62 -4.03
C LEU A 395 21.17 1.44 -3.25
N ILE A 396 20.25 0.78 -2.55
CA ILE A 396 19.25 1.44 -1.70
C ILE A 396 19.93 2.27 -0.61
N PHE A 397 20.83 1.68 0.16
CA PHE A 397 21.49 2.39 1.27
C PHE A 397 22.47 3.47 0.77
N LYS A 398 23.11 3.26 -0.40
CA LYS A 398 23.88 4.31 -1.05
C LYS A 398 22.99 5.51 -1.37
N ARG A 399 21.81 5.29 -1.97
CA ARG A 399 20.87 6.37 -2.25
C ARG A 399 20.41 7.08 -0.98
N LEU A 400 20.10 6.35 0.10
CA LEU A 400 19.74 6.95 1.38
C LEU A 400 20.85 7.84 1.97
N GLU A 401 22.10 7.40 1.89
CA GLU A 401 23.27 8.19 2.34
C GLU A 401 23.47 9.46 1.50
N GLU A 402 23.26 9.39 0.18
CA GLU A 402 23.32 10.57 -0.69
C GLU A 402 22.20 11.57 -0.37
N GLU A 403 20.98 11.08 -0.14
CA GLU A 403 19.81 11.93 0.09
C GLU A 403 19.84 12.64 1.44
N VAL A 404 20.28 11.95 2.50
CA VAL A 404 20.39 12.54 3.84
C VAL A 404 21.50 13.60 3.91
N GLN A 405 22.55 13.47 3.08
CA GLN A 405 23.61 14.49 2.94
C GLN A 405 23.12 15.75 2.22
N ARG A 406 22.22 15.60 1.23
CA ARG A 406 21.64 16.74 0.50
C ARG A 406 20.73 17.59 1.38
N LYS A 407 19.85 16.95 2.16
CA LYS A 407 18.93 17.62 3.08
C LYS A 407 18.56 16.65 4.21
N LYS A 408 18.46 17.16 5.43
CA LYS A 408 18.14 16.38 6.62
C LYS A 408 16.86 15.55 6.41
N ILE A 409 16.90 14.29 6.85
CA ILE A 409 15.75 13.41 6.94
C ILE A 409 15.45 13.16 8.42
N SER A 410 14.40 13.78 8.96
CA SER A 410 13.97 13.59 10.34
C SER A 410 13.21 12.27 10.50
N HIS A 411 12.39 11.92 9.50
CA HIS A 411 11.68 10.64 9.44
C HIS A 411 11.87 9.98 8.08
N LEU A 412 12.19 8.68 8.11
CA LEU A 412 12.19 7.81 6.93
C LEU A 412 11.05 6.81 7.08
N LEU A 413 10.04 6.94 6.22
CA LEU A 413 9.00 5.95 6.01
C LEU A 413 9.53 4.87 5.06
N ILE A 414 9.31 3.61 5.39
CA ILE A 414 9.69 2.48 4.55
C ILE A 414 8.45 1.66 4.26
N MET A 415 8.13 1.45 2.99
CA MET A 415 7.00 0.63 2.58
C MET A 415 7.51 -0.76 2.17
N LEU A 416 6.97 -1.80 2.80
CA LEU A 416 7.22 -3.21 2.51
C LEU A 416 5.87 -3.90 2.35
N GLY A 417 5.70 -4.79 1.37
CA GLY A 417 4.45 -5.52 1.17
C GLY A 417 3.99 -6.28 2.42
N ILE A 418 4.96 -6.95 3.05
CA ILE A 418 4.70 -7.89 4.13
C ILE A 418 5.26 -7.39 5.47
N PRO A 419 4.58 -7.63 6.62
CA PRO A 419 5.04 -7.20 7.93
C PRO A 419 6.40 -7.78 8.33
N ILE A 420 7.31 -6.89 8.75
CA ILE A 420 8.66 -7.28 9.18
C ILE A 420 8.75 -7.48 10.70
N ALA A 421 7.98 -6.73 11.48
CA ALA A 421 7.87 -6.88 12.93
C ALA A 421 6.57 -7.60 13.31
N TYR A 422 6.56 -8.93 13.16
CA TYR A 422 5.37 -9.76 13.29
C TYR A 422 5.64 -11.09 14.02
N PRO A 423 4.65 -11.71 14.68
CA PRO A 423 4.87 -12.98 15.38
C PRO A 423 5.39 -14.10 14.47
N ARG A 424 6.46 -14.78 14.90
CA ARG A 424 7.03 -15.93 14.19
C ARG A 424 6.13 -17.15 14.34
N LEU A 425 5.68 -17.70 13.22
CA LEU A 425 4.84 -18.89 13.20
C LEU A 425 5.59 -20.19 12.87
N VAL A 426 6.94 -20.16 12.77
CA VAL A 426 7.90 -21.24 12.45
C VAL A 426 7.60 -22.66 12.98
N TRP A 427 6.89 -22.81 14.11
CA TRP A 427 6.45 -24.14 14.55
C TRP A 427 5.36 -24.75 13.65
N LEU A 428 4.44 -23.93 13.11
CA LEU A 428 3.46 -24.35 12.10
C LEU A 428 4.18 -24.75 10.80
N GLU A 429 5.22 -24.02 10.39
CA GLU A 429 6.09 -24.36 9.25
C GLU A 429 6.65 -25.77 9.45
N TRP A 430 7.21 -26.06 10.64
CA TRP A 430 7.73 -27.38 10.97
C TRP A 430 6.63 -28.45 11.02
N LEU A 431 5.47 -28.15 11.60
CA LEU A 431 4.35 -29.08 11.71
C LEU A 431 3.83 -29.47 10.33
N PHE A 432 3.60 -28.49 9.46
CA PHE A 432 3.09 -28.72 8.11
C PHE A 432 4.17 -29.25 7.17
N SER A 433 5.46 -28.97 7.34
CA SER A 433 6.51 -29.58 6.51
C SER A 433 6.88 -31.01 6.93
N SER A 434 6.43 -31.48 8.10
CA SER A 434 6.79 -32.78 8.65
C SER A 434 6.22 -33.97 7.87
N THR A 435 7.05 -34.99 7.66
CA THR A 435 6.69 -36.27 7.02
C THR A 435 5.67 -37.08 7.82
N LEU A 436 5.56 -36.85 9.13
CA LEU A 436 4.63 -37.54 10.04
C LEU A 436 3.15 -37.22 9.72
N PHE A 437 2.88 -36.05 9.13
CA PHE A 437 1.52 -35.61 8.78
C PHE A 437 1.15 -35.88 7.32
N LYS A 438 2.00 -36.60 6.55
CA LYS A 438 1.72 -37.01 5.17
C LYS A 438 0.37 -37.73 4.98
N PRO A 439 -0.08 -38.63 5.89
CA PRO A 439 -1.40 -39.26 5.75
C PRO A 439 -2.54 -38.26 5.81
N LEU A 440 -2.45 -37.25 6.70
CA LEU A 440 -3.46 -36.20 6.84
C LEU A 440 -3.45 -35.26 5.63
N LYS A 441 -2.28 -34.86 5.13
CA LYS A 441 -2.14 -34.10 3.87
C LYS A 441 -2.76 -34.86 2.68
N TRP A 442 -2.52 -36.16 2.60
CA TRP A 442 -3.07 -37.00 1.55
C TRP A 442 -4.60 -37.10 1.61
N LEU A 443 -5.19 -37.20 2.82
CA LEU A 443 -6.64 -37.16 3.02
C LEU A 443 -7.26 -35.81 2.65
N SER A 444 -6.58 -34.70 2.97
CA SER A 444 -7.02 -33.35 2.58
C SER A 444 -6.93 -33.15 1.07
N LYS A 445 -5.84 -33.57 0.43
CA LYS A 445 -5.67 -33.58 -1.04
C LYS A 445 -6.71 -34.43 -1.78
N LYS A 446 -7.34 -35.39 -1.10
CA LYS A 446 -8.42 -36.23 -1.63
C LYS A 446 -9.82 -35.68 -1.33
N GLY A 447 -9.95 -34.55 -0.63
CA GLY A 447 -11.23 -33.91 -0.30
C GLY A 447 -12.00 -34.58 0.84
N TYR A 448 -11.41 -35.54 1.56
CA TYR A 448 -12.10 -36.27 2.63
C TYR A 448 -12.02 -35.56 4.00
N PHE A 449 -11.12 -34.59 4.16
CA PHE A 449 -10.93 -33.87 5.42
C PHE A 449 -10.38 -32.46 5.15
N MET A 450 -11.10 -31.41 5.56
CA MET A 450 -10.74 -30.00 5.32
C MET A 450 -10.32 -29.69 3.86
N PRO A 451 -11.28 -29.66 2.92
CA PRO A 451 -11.01 -29.20 1.54
C PRO A 451 -10.52 -27.75 1.55
N GLY A 452 -9.47 -27.43 0.78
CA GLY A 452 -8.84 -26.09 0.75
C GLY A 452 -7.66 -25.90 1.71
N LEU A 453 -6.96 -26.98 2.08
CA LEU A 453 -5.71 -26.92 2.87
C LEU A 453 -4.45 -27.12 2.01
N VAL A 454 -4.60 -27.47 0.74
CA VAL A 454 -3.49 -27.78 -0.15
C VAL A 454 -3.46 -26.81 -1.34
N ASN A 455 -2.30 -26.22 -1.59
CA ASN A 455 -2.07 -25.32 -2.70
C ASN A 455 -2.31 -26.07 -4.02
N GLU A 456 -3.11 -25.47 -4.90
CA GLU A 456 -3.56 -26.07 -6.15
C GLU A 456 -2.45 -26.16 -7.22
N PHE A 457 -1.34 -25.43 -7.04
CA PHE A 457 -0.20 -25.39 -7.96
C PHE A 457 0.75 -26.59 -7.81
N ASN A 458 1.24 -26.83 -6.59
CA ASN A 458 2.24 -27.85 -6.28
C ASN A 458 1.70 -28.97 -5.37
N GLY A 459 0.51 -28.80 -4.79
CA GLY A 459 -0.08 -29.74 -3.83
C GLY A 459 0.57 -29.74 -2.44
N ASP A 460 1.34 -28.71 -2.10
CA ASP A 460 1.80 -28.43 -0.73
C ASP A 460 0.66 -27.83 0.10
N VAL A 461 0.89 -27.49 1.38
CA VAL A 461 -0.17 -26.91 2.23
C VAL A 461 -0.23 -25.41 1.94
N GLU A 462 -1.40 -24.85 1.63
CA GLU A 462 -1.58 -23.40 1.33
C GLU A 462 -0.99 -22.52 2.43
N LEU A 463 -1.27 -22.88 3.69
CA LEU A 463 -0.70 -22.24 4.87
C LEU A 463 0.85 -22.33 4.97
N LEU A 464 1.52 -23.25 4.27
CA LEU A 464 3.00 -23.25 4.22
C LEU A 464 3.54 -22.19 3.26
N ASP A 465 2.85 -21.93 2.15
CA ASP A 465 3.28 -20.96 1.16
C ASP A 465 3.12 -19.54 1.73
N ASP A 466 1.99 -19.23 2.36
CA ASP A 466 1.77 -17.99 3.12
C ASP A 466 2.87 -17.77 4.19
N MET A 467 3.21 -18.84 4.90
CA MET A 467 4.23 -18.77 5.94
C MET A 467 5.64 -18.56 5.40
N ASN A 468 5.96 -19.13 4.23
CA ASN A 468 7.23 -18.92 3.56
C ASN A 468 7.33 -17.52 2.97
N ASP A 469 6.20 -16.86 2.68
CA ASP A 469 6.16 -15.51 2.18
C ASP A 469 6.62 -14.47 3.23
N HIS A 470 6.43 -14.75 4.51
CA HIS A 470 6.75 -13.81 5.57
C HIS A 470 8.26 -13.54 5.74
N TRP A 471 8.62 -12.30 6.11
CA TRP A 471 9.97 -11.95 6.59
C TRP A 471 10.44 -12.81 7.78
N CYS A 472 9.48 -13.32 8.55
CA CYS A 472 9.73 -14.16 9.72
C CYS A 472 9.99 -15.65 9.39
N ALA A 473 9.83 -16.05 8.13
CA ALA A 473 10.08 -17.40 7.64
C ALA A 473 11.54 -17.82 7.86
N LYS A 474 11.79 -19.13 7.95
CA LYS A 474 13.15 -19.65 8.15
C LYS A 474 14.17 -19.10 7.14
N HIS A 475 13.79 -19.01 5.87
CA HIS A 475 14.69 -18.61 4.78
C HIS A 475 15.04 -17.11 4.80
N HIS A 476 14.12 -16.25 5.24
CA HIS A 476 14.27 -14.80 5.17
C HIS A 476 14.90 -14.15 6.41
N LYS A 477 15.09 -14.90 7.50
CA LYS A 477 15.59 -14.35 8.77
C LYS A 477 16.93 -13.61 8.65
N ALA A 478 17.84 -14.09 7.82
CA ALA A 478 19.15 -13.47 7.69
C ALA A 478 19.07 -12.12 6.98
N GLU A 479 18.36 -12.11 5.85
CA GLU A 479 18.08 -10.90 5.07
C GLU A 479 17.27 -9.88 5.88
N ARG A 480 16.21 -10.33 6.55
CA ARG A 480 15.41 -9.52 7.49
C ARG A 480 16.30 -8.85 8.54
N ASN A 481 17.17 -9.62 9.19
CA ASN A 481 17.98 -9.12 10.29
C ASN A 481 19.02 -8.12 9.80
N MET A 482 19.62 -8.37 8.63
CA MET A 482 20.50 -7.42 7.94
C MET A 482 19.76 -6.11 7.61
N LEU A 483 18.55 -6.17 7.04
CA LEU A 483 17.79 -4.98 6.71
C LEU A 483 17.49 -4.16 7.98
N VAL A 484 16.93 -4.79 9.01
CA VAL A 484 16.60 -4.11 10.29
C VAL A 484 17.85 -3.52 10.94
N SER A 485 18.99 -4.22 10.94
CA SER A 485 20.23 -3.70 11.53
C SER A 485 20.74 -2.48 10.77
N ARG A 486 20.80 -2.53 9.43
CA ARG A 486 21.24 -1.41 8.60
C ARG A 486 20.31 -0.19 8.76
N LEU A 487 19.01 -0.40 8.94
CA LEU A 487 18.05 0.68 9.22
C LEU A 487 18.26 1.30 10.61
N GLN A 488 18.49 0.49 11.63
CA GLN A 488 18.83 0.99 12.97
C GLN A 488 20.13 1.78 12.94
N ASP A 489 21.15 1.29 12.24
CA ASP A 489 22.43 1.98 12.08
C ASP A 489 22.29 3.30 11.31
N PHE A 490 21.53 3.32 10.21
CA PHE A 490 21.23 4.53 9.45
C PHE A 490 20.53 5.58 10.33
N GLY A 491 19.47 5.17 11.04
CA GLY A 491 18.75 6.06 11.96
C GLY A 491 19.66 6.60 13.07
N ALA A 492 20.47 5.74 13.70
CA ALA A 492 21.41 6.10 14.75
C ALA A 492 22.51 7.07 14.28
N LYS A 493 23.01 6.87 13.06
CA LYS A 493 24.07 7.69 12.46
C LYS A 493 23.55 9.09 12.16
N HIS A 494 22.38 9.21 11.54
CA HIS A 494 21.89 10.48 10.99
C HIS A 494 20.84 11.19 11.84
N GLY A 495 20.38 10.57 12.94
CA GLY A 495 19.29 11.12 13.75
C GLY A 495 17.94 11.04 13.03
N THR A 496 17.72 9.97 12.28
CA THR A 496 16.50 9.72 11.51
C THR A 496 15.64 8.68 12.22
N ARG A 497 14.36 9.01 12.45
CA ARG A 497 13.38 8.04 12.96
C ARG A 497 12.87 7.18 11.80
N ILE A 498 12.96 5.86 11.96
CA ILE A 498 12.45 4.90 10.97
C ILE A 498 11.03 4.47 11.36
N THR A 499 10.12 4.51 10.38
CA THR A 499 8.77 3.93 10.48
C THR A 499 8.51 3.06 9.27
N ILE A 500 8.01 1.85 9.47
CA ILE A 500 7.71 0.89 8.42
C ILE A 500 6.19 0.81 8.24
N LEU A 501 5.74 0.83 7.00
CA LEU A 501 4.36 0.61 6.58
C LEU A 501 4.31 -0.75 5.89
N SER A 502 3.34 -1.59 6.25
CA SER A 502 3.18 -2.91 5.64
C SER A 502 1.76 -3.43 5.62
N GLY A 503 1.52 -4.42 4.77
CA GLY A 503 0.20 -4.94 4.40
C GLY A 503 0.05 -6.45 4.54
N ASP A 504 -0.54 -7.09 3.52
CA ASP A 504 -0.65 -8.54 3.27
C ASP A 504 -1.53 -9.36 4.25
N VAL A 505 -1.37 -9.20 5.57
CA VAL A 505 -1.91 -10.13 6.58
C VAL A 505 -3.41 -9.97 6.93
N HIS A 506 -4.14 -9.12 6.20
CA HIS A 506 -5.57 -8.78 6.34
C HIS A 506 -6.03 -8.40 7.77
N LEU A 507 -5.12 -7.89 8.60
CA LEU A 507 -5.45 -7.36 9.93
C LEU A 507 -4.68 -6.07 10.28
N ALA A 508 -5.14 -5.39 11.33
CA ALA A 508 -4.45 -4.25 11.93
C ALA A 508 -3.51 -4.67 13.06
N SER A 509 -2.29 -4.12 13.07
CA SER A 509 -1.30 -4.30 14.14
C SER A 509 -0.26 -3.17 14.12
N ILE A 510 0.44 -2.95 15.24
CA ILE A 510 1.68 -2.18 15.25
C ILE A 510 2.78 -3.05 15.86
N GLY A 511 3.66 -3.56 15.01
CA GLY A 511 4.92 -4.16 15.44
C GLY A 511 5.91 -3.08 15.86
N ARG A 512 6.87 -3.40 16.73
CA ARG A 512 7.97 -2.49 17.04
C ARG A 512 9.26 -3.19 17.40
N PHE A 513 10.35 -2.53 17.05
CA PHE A 513 11.66 -2.72 17.67
C PHE A 513 11.88 -1.60 18.67
N ARG A 514 12.61 -1.87 19.76
CA ARG A 514 12.98 -0.88 20.78
C ARG A 514 14.11 -1.39 21.65
N ARG A 515 14.78 -0.50 22.37
CA ARG A 515 15.79 -0.89 23.35
C ARG A 515 15.21 -1.84 24.42
N SER A 516 16.03 -2.77 24.91
CA SER A 516 15.59 -3.76 25.90
C SER A 516 15.29 -3.16 27.28
N ASP A 517 15.91 -2.03 27.60
CA ASP A 517 15.77 -1.25 28.83
C ASP A 517 14.85 -0.03 28.66
N SER A 518 13.94 -0.06 27.67
CA SER A 518 13.17 1.12 27.24
C SER A 518 12.09 1.60 28.22
N VAL A 519 11.79 0.84 29.27
CA VAL A 519 10.61 1.07 30.11
C VAL A 519 10.65 2.43 30.80
N ASP A 520 11.84 2.94 31.12
CA ASP A 520 12.03 4.23 31.80
C ASP A 520 12.80 5.24 30.95
N LYS A 521 12.93 5.01 29.63
CA LYS A 521 13.69 5.88 28.74
C LYS A 521 12.81 6.45 27.64
N ASN A 522 13.08 7.70 27.29
CA ASN A 522 12.31 8.40 26.30
C ASN A 522 12.54 7.82 24.89
N SER A 523 11.45 7.48 24.22
CA SER A 523 11.44 6.96 22.85
C SER A 523 12.11 7.90 21.84
N LYS A 524 12.06 9.22 22.05
CA LYS A 524 12.73 10.20 21.16
C LYS A 524 14.26 10.09 21.18
N GLU A 525 14.82 9.44 22.20
CA GLU A 525 16.26 9.18 22.34
C GLU A 525 16.63 7.73 22.01
N ASP A 526 15.67 6.93 21.52
CA ASP A 526 15.90 5.52 21.17
C ASP A 526 16.18 5.32 19.68
N PRO A 527 17.45 5.20 19.25
CA PRO A 527 17.77 4.96 17.84
C PRO A 527 17.40 3.54 17.38
N ARG A 528 17.10 2.62 18.33
CA ARG A 528 16.64 1.26 18.01
C ARG A 528 15.14 1.20 17.77
N MET A 529 14.40 2.25 18.12
CA MET A 529 12.97 2.26 17.95
C MET A 529 12.61 2.35 16.46
N ILE A 530 11.89 1.34 16.00
CA ILE A 530 11.26 1.31 14.68
C ILE A 530 9.83 0.86 14.92
N ALA A 531 8.85 1.66 14.52
CA ALA A 531 7.45 1.25 14.49
C ALA A 531 7.16 0.63 13.12
N ASN A 532 6.44 -0.49 13.09
CA ASN A 532 5.90 -1.09 11.87
C ASN A 532 4.38 -1.06 11.96
N ILE A 533 3.76 -0.08 11.30
CA ILE A 533 2.31 0.05 11.19
C ILE A 533 1.85 -0.96 10.13
N ILE A 534 1.02 -1.91 10.57
CA ILE A 534 0.49 -2.98 9.75
C ILE A 534 -0.99 -2.67 9.54
N SER A 535 -1.35 -2.35 8.30
CA SER A 535 -2.70 -1.96 7.93
C SER A 535 -3.13 -2.67 6.66
N SER A 536 -3.89 -3.75 6.84
CA SER A 536 -4.51 -4.54 5.78
C SER A 536 -5.77 -5.20 6.35
N ALA A 537 -6.81 -5.53 5.60
CA ALA A 537 -7.07 -5.11 4.22
C ALA A 537 -8.02 -3.91 4.21
N ILE A 538 -7.90 -3.03 3.21
CA ILE A 538 -8.89 -1.96 2.98
C ILE A 538 -10.21 -2.52 2.41
N THR A 539 -10.17 -3.67 1.74
CA THR A 539 -11.37 -4.28 1.13
C THR A 539 -11.58 -5.74 1.52
N ASN A 540 -10.54 -6.58 1.49
CA ASN A 540 -10.63 -8.03 1.66
C ASN A 540 -11.23 -8.46 3.00
N THR A 541 -11.65 -9.73 3.08
CA THR A 541 -12.17 -10.31 4.32
C THR A 541 -11.09 -10.40 5.39
N PRO A 542 -11.39 -10.11 6.65
CA PRO A 542 -10.44 -10.30 7.73
C PRO A 542 -10.20 -11.78 8.05
N PRO A 543 -9.07 -12.12 8.70
CA PRO A 543 -8.81 -13.47 9.18
C PRO A 543 -9.71 -13.82 10.37
N PRO A 544 -9.92 -15.12 10.65
CA PRO A 544 -10.79 -15.55 11.74
C PRO A 544 -10.18 -15.25 13.13
N ASP A 545 -11.02 -15.07 14.15
CA ASP A 545 -10.62 -14.80 15.54
C ASP A 545 -9.60 -15.79 16.12
N GLY A 546 -9.63 -17.04 15.64
CA GLY A 546 -8.66 -18.07 16.01
C GLY A 546 -7.22 -17.67 15.67
N MET A 547 -7.03 -16.98 14.54
CA MET A 547 -5.73 -16.45 14.13
C MET A 547 -5.25 -15.35 15.09
N ILE A 548 -6.14 -14.43 15.47
CA ILE A 548 -5.85 -13.36 16.44
C ILE A 548 -5.42 -13.92 17.80
N LYS A 549 -6.14 -14.93 18.30
CA LYS A 549 -5.78 -15.66 19.52
C LYS A 549 -4.38 -16.26 19.44
N LEU A 550 -4.04 -16.88 18.31
CA LEU A 550 -2.73 -17.49 18.07
C LEU A 550 -1.62 -16.43 18.05
N LEU A 551 -1.81 -15.35 17.29
CA LEU A 551 -0.84 -14.25 17.15
C LEU A 551 -0.58 -13.57 18.49
N GLN A 552 -1.63 -13.23 19.25
CA GLN A 552 -1.49 -12.66 20.60
C GLN A 552 -0.70 -13.60 21.51
N LYS A 553 -1.03 -14.90 21.53
CA LYS A 553 -0.32 -15.90 22.35
C LYS A 553 1.16 -15.99 22.01
N LYS A 554 1.52 -15.83 20.72
CA LYS A 554 2.92 -15.79 20.28
C LYS A 554 3.60 -14.48 20.69
N ASN A 555 2.93 -13.34 20.54
CA ASN A 555 3.44 -12.03 20.91
C ASN A 555 3.73 -11.90 22.42
N ASN A 556 2.97 -12.59 23.28
CA ASN A 556 3.21 -12.60 24.73
C ASN A 556 4.63 -13.07 25.12
N LYS A 557 5.32 -13.79 24.21
CA LYS A 557 6.74 -14.12 24.36
C LYS A 557 7.58 -13.10 23.59
N ARG A 558 8.08 -12.08 24.31
CA ARG A 558 8.97 -11.05 23.73
C ARG A 558 10.16 -11.69 23.02
N HIS A 559 10.44 -11.24 21.79
CA HIS A 559 11.57 -11.70 21.03
C HIS A 559 12.77 -10.76 21.25
N LYS A 560 13.97 -11.33 21.39
CA LYS A 560 15.21 -10.55 21.41
C LYS A 560 15.80 -10.56 20.00
N PHE A 561 15.80 -9.39 19.36
CA PHE A 561 16.42 -9.23 18.05
C PHE A 561 17.95 -9.31 18.15
N ASP A 562 18.52 -8.58 19.12
CA ASP A 562 19.90 -8.70 19.58
C ASP A 562 19.93 -8.53 21.12
N TYR A 563 21.10 -8.41 21.74
CA TYR A 563 21.18 -8.25 23.21
C TYR A 563 20.57 -6.94 23.74
N LYS A 564 20.42 -5.91 22.90
CA LYS A 564 19.95 -4.57 23.27
C LYS A 564 18.64 -4.17 22.59
N THR A 565 18.11 -4.96 21.66
CA THR A 565 16.83 -4.72 20.95
C THR A 565 15.82 -5.81 21.26
N ILE A 566 14.64 -5.40 21.72
CA ILE A 566 13.45 -6.24 21.82
C ILE A 566 12.53 -5.96 20.64
N GLU A 567 11.87 -7.02 20.18
CA GLU A 567 10.80 -7.01 19.18
C GLU A 567 9.51 -7.50 19.84
N ASP A 568 8.45 -6.69 19.78
CA ASP A 568 7.10 -6.98 20.27
C ASP A 568 6.04 -6.21 19.46
N ALA A 569 4.76 -6.50 19.70
CA ALA A 569 3.64 -5.69 19.20
C ALA A 569 3.10 -4.72 20.27
N VAL A 570 2.59 -3.59 19.83
CA VAL A 570 2.00 -2.53 20.67
C VAL A 570 0.57 -2.93 21.05
N PRO A 571 0.22 -2.95 22.35
CA PRO A 571 -1.14 -3.21 22.82
C PRO A 571 -2.04 -1.98 22.60
N ILE A 572 -2.40 -1.70 21.35
CA ILE A 572 -3.15 -0.50 20.95
C ILE A 572 -4.67 -0.74 20.90
N PHE A 573 -5.12 -1.97 20.68
CA PHE A 573 -6.53 -2.34 20.52
C PHE A 573 -7.17 -2.78 21.84
N GLY A 574 -7.10 -1.94 22.88
CA GLY A 574 -7.66 -2.28 24.19
C GLY A 574 -9.20 -2.37 24.25
N HIS A 575 -9.89 -1.79 23.26
CA HIS A 575 -11.36 -1.73 23.17
C HIS A 575 -11.83 -2.04 21.75
N GLU A 576 -13.06 -2.54 21.61
CA GLU A 576 -13.69 -2.81 20.32
C GLU A 576 -13.88 -1.52 19.50
N SER A 577 -13.98 -1.64 18.18
CA SER A 577 -14.13 -0.51 17.25
C SER A 577 -15.54 0.07 17.33
N ASP A 578 -16.56 -0.79 17.42
CA ASP A 578 -17.99 -0.45 17.49
C ASP A 578 -18.44 -0.03 18.90
N ASP A 579 -17.83 -0.57 19.97
CA ASP A 579 -18.12 -0.21 21.36
C ASP A 579 -16.86 0.24 22.14
N ALA A 580 -16.83 1.50 22.54
CA ALA A 580 -15.72 2.07 23.33
C ALA A 580 -15.62 1.52 24.77
N ASN A 581 -16.68 0.91 25.31
CA ASN A 581 -16.69 0.32 26.64
C ASN A 581 -16.38 -1.18 26.63
N ALA A 582 -16.55 -1.85 25.48
CA ALA A 582 -16.22 -3.25 25.31
C ALA A 582 -14.70 -3.43 25.25
N LYS A 583 -14.14 -4.12 26.25
CA LYS A 583 -12.70 -4.40 26.33
C LYS A 583 -12.36 -5.65 25.52
N ARG A 584 -11.22 -5.58 24.82
CA ARG A 584 -10.64 -6.72 24.11
C ARG A 584 -9.64 -7.46 24.97
N THR A 585 -9.58 -8.78 24.82
CA THR A 585 -8.53 -9.62 25.43
C THR A 585 -7.27 -9.72 24.57
N HIS A 586 -7.41 -9.50 23.26
CA HIS A 586 -6.31 -9.49 22.28
C HIS A 586 -6.11 -8.04 21.82
N ASP A 587 -5.15 -7.38 22.45
CA ASP A 587 -4.95 -5.94 22.37
C ASP A 587 -3.88 -5.52 21.35
N CYS A 588 -3.17 -6.48 20.75
CA CYS A 588 -2.11 -6.20 19.78
C CYS A 588 -2.54 -6.39 18.32
N PHE A 589 -3.63 -7.11 18.06
CA PHE A 589 -4.10 -7.44 16.71
C PHE A 589 -5.61 -7.23 16.58
N TYR A 590 -6.07 -6.72 15.43
CA TYR A 590 -7.49 -6.51 15.12
C TYR A 590 -7.82 -7.01 13.72
N ASN A 591 -8.67 -8.04 13.62
CA ASN A 591 -9.15 -8.64 12.39
C ASN A 591 -10.44 -7.97 11.85
N ASN A 592 -10.39 -6.66 11.60
CA ASN A 592 -11.42 -5.95 10.85
C ASN A 592 -10.74 -5.23 9.68
N ARG A 593 -11.51 -4.93 8.62
CA ARG A 593 -11.00 -4.10 7.53
C ARG A 593 -10.51 -2.77 8.05
N ASN A 594 -9.42 -2.26 7.48
CA ASN A 594 -8.79 -1.05 7.96
C ASN A 594 -7.90 -0.40 6.91
N TRP A 595 -7.60 0.86 7.14
CA TRP A 595 -6.57 1.63 6.45
C TRP A 595 -5.85 2.52 7.47
N SER A 596 -4.74 3.14 7.10
CA SER A 596 -3.98 3.98 8.03
C SER A 596 -3.61 5.33 7.45
N ASP A 597 -3.37 6.31 8.32
CA ASP A 597 -2.72 7.56 7.94
C ASP A 597 -1.50 7.85 8.81
N ILE A 598 -0.59 8.61 8.22
CA ILE A 598 0.63 9.11 8.84
C ILE A 598 0.62 10.62 8.71
N ILE A 599 0.32 11.30 9.82
CA ILE A 599 0.15 12.74 9.85
C ILE A 599 1.28 13.38 10.64
N PRO A 600 2.02 14.36 10.09
CA PRO A 600 2.96 15.16 10.86
C PRO A 600 2.26 15.83 12.06
N THR A 601 2.87 15.76 13.25
CA THR A 601 2.26 16.29 14.49
C THR A 601 1.91 17.77 14.35
N LYS A 602 2.78 18.54 13.70
CA LYS A 602 2.54 19.95 13.36
C LYS A 602 1.26 20.15 12.51
N ASN A 603 1.02 19.27 11.53
CA ASN A 603 -0.18 19.34 10.69
C ASN A 603 -1.44 18.98 11.50
N ALA A 604 -1.35 17.95 12.35
CA ALA A 604 -2.46 17.56 13.22
C ALA A 604 -2.84 18.67 14.21
N LEU A 605 -1.86 19.39 14.77
CA LEU A 605 -2.09 20.56 15.63
C LEU A 605 -2.70 21.74 14.85
N GLY A 606 -2.27 21.97 13.61
CA GLY A 606 -2.74 23.07 12.75
C GLY A 606 -4.09 22.82 12.06
N ASN A 607 -4.58 21.58 12.04
CA ASN A 607 -5.86 21.22 11.46
C ASN A 607 -6.96 21.18 12.55
N PRO A 608 -8.01 22.02 12.47
CA PRO A 608 -9.05 22.07 13.52
C PRO A 608 -9.76 20.74 13.77
N TYR A 609 -10.04 19.97 12.71
CA TYR A 609 -10.68 18.66 12.83
C TYR A 609 -9.78 17.68 13.60
N LEU A 610 -8.50 17.57 13.23
CA LEU A 610 -7.55 16.68 13.90
C LEU A 610 -7.23 17.12 15.32
N ASN A 611 -7.10 18.43 15.56
CA ASN A 611 -6.83 18.95 16.90
C ASN A 611 -7.99 18.66 17.86
N ASN A 612 -9.24 18.83 17.39
CA ASN A 612 -10.44 18.44 18.14
C ASN A 612 -10.59 16.93 18.32
N LYS A 613 -10.04 16.13 17.39
CA LYS A 613 -10.08 14.67 17.46
C LYS A 613 -9.04 14.10 18.44
N PHE A 614 -7.81 14.60 18.39
CA PHE A 614 -6.68 14.04 19.14
C PHE A 614 -6.38 14.75 20.45
N HIS A 615 -6.76 16.02 20.61
CA HIS A 615 -6.40 16.86 21.75
C HIS A 615 -4.90 16.78 22.08
N LEU A 616 -4.06 17.02 21.08
CA LEU A 616 -2.60 16.88 21.19
C LEU A 616 -1.99 17.87 22.18
N GLN A 617 -1.11 17.38 23.05
CA GLN A 617 -0.38 18.19 24.03
C GLN A 617 1.12 17.97 23.88
N LEU A 618 1.82 18.94 23.30
CA LEU A 618 3.26 18.88 23.11
C LEU A 618 4.00 18.65 24.44
N GLY A 619 5.00 17.76 24.41
CA GLY A 619 5.81 17.37 25.57
C GLY A 619 5.13 16.42 26.57
N LYS A 620 3.85 16.09 26.38
CA LYS A 620 3.15 15.09 27.20
C LYS A 620 3.30 13.69 26.61
N TYR A 621 3.22 12.68 27.46
CA TYR A 621 3.34 11.28 27.07
C TYR A 621 1.95 10.66 26.83
N ALA A 622 1.61 10.41 25.57
CA ALA A 622 0.35 9.78 25.19
C ALA A 622 0.51 8.25 25.08
N VAL A 623 -0.48 7.53 25.60
CA VAL A 623 -0.57 6.08 25.51
C VAL A 623 -1.17 5.72 24.15
N PRO A 624 -0.54 4.84 23.35
CA PRO A 624 -1.17 4.32 22.15
C PRO A 624 -2.49 3.63 22.48
N GLY A 625 -3.54 3.95 21.75
CA GLY A 625 -4.86 3.37 22.00
C GLY A 625 -5.95 3.89 21.07
N LYS A 626 -7.18 3.44 21.33
CA LYS A 626 -8.40 4.00 20.73
C LYS A 626 -8.53 5.47 21.10
N ILE A 627 -8.74 6.33 20.11
CA ILE A 627 -9.03 7.75 20.31
C ILE A 627 -10.48 7.91 20.74
N THR A 628 -10.66 8.63 21.85
CA THR A 628 -11.99 8.90 22.43
C THR A 628 -12.42 10.33 22.13
N THR A 629 -13.61 10.73 22.58
CA THR A 629 -14.07 12.12 22.52
C THR A 629 -13.19 13.09 23.32
N SER A 630 -12.35 12.59 24.23
CA SER A 630 -11.35 13.39 24.96
C SER A 630 -9.95 13.33 24.33
N GLY A 631 -9.81 12.69 23.16
CA GLY A 631 -8.54 12.52 22.46
C GLY A 631 -7.67 11.41 23.03
N PHE A 632 -6.35 11.64 22.99
CA PHE A 632 -5.35 10.74 23.55
C PHE A 632 -5.44 10.63 25.08
N GLN A 633 -5.14 9.45 25.60
CA GLN A 633 -4.90 9.24 27.03
C GLN A 633 -3.46 9.60 27.38
N TYR A 634 -3.25 10.50 28.33
CA TYR A 634 -1.93 10.93 28.76
C TYR A 634 -1.48 10.29 30.09
N ARG A 635 -0.17 10.21 30.30
CA ARG A 635 0.46 9.86 31.57
C ARG A 635 1.50 10.90 31.97
N ASP A 636 1.70 11.07 33.28
CA ASP A 636 2.63 12.04 33.86
C ASP A 636 4.11 11.65 33.74
N GLY A 637 4.42 10.49 33.16
CA GLY A 637 5.78 10.02 32.94
C GLY A 637 5.87 8.72 32.15
N LEU A 638 7.09 8.18 32.04
CA LEU A 638 7.40 6.99 31.24
C LEU A 638 6.98 5.67 31.90
N ALA A 639 6.57 5.69 33.17
CA ALA A 639 6.18 4.50 33.93
C ALA A 639 5.15 3.66 33.15
N SER A 640 5.61 2.50 32.65
CA SER A 640 4.77 1.60 31.89
C SER A 640 3.92 0.74 32.82
N ARG A 641 2.68 0.44 32.40
CA ARG A 641 1.89 -0.66 32.96
C ARG A 641 1.97 -1.80 31.96
N GLY A 642 2.87 -2.75 32.18
CA GLY A 642 3.14 -3.84 31.24
C GLY A 642 3.76 -3.34 29.94
N ASN A 643 3.17 -3.75 28.79
CA ASN A 643 3.65 -3.38 27.44
C ASN A 643 3.08 -2.04 26.91
N SER A 644 2.16 -1.43 27.66
CA SER A 644 1.54 -0.12 27.36
C SER A 644 2.51 1.01 27.74
N ILE A 645 3.45 1.28 26.84
CA ILE A 645 4.48 2.33 26.93
C ILE A 645 3.92 3.61 26.31
N PRO A 646 3.93 4.76 27.02
CA PRO A 646 3.50 6.03 26.45
C PRO A 646 4.64 6.69 25.65
N TYR A 647 4.28 7.49 24.65
CA TYR A 647 5.20 8.16 23.73
C TYR A 647 5.01 9.68 23.85
N GLU A 648 6.11 10.42 23.90
CA GLU A 648 6.06 11.88 23.93
C GLU A 648 5.47 12.42 22.62
N ILE A 649 4.52 13.34 22.71
CA ILE A 649 4.07 14.13 21.56
C ILE A 649 5.11 15.21 21.29
N THR A 650 5.80 15.12 20.16
CA THR A 650 6.84 16.06 19.77
C THR A 650 6.42 16.81 18.50
N GLU A 651 6.83 18.08 18.38
CA GLU A 651 6.40 18.94 17.28
C GLU A 651 6.80 18.40 15.90
N ARG A 652 8.00 17.79 15.81
CA ARG A 652 8.52 17.14 14.60
C ARG A 652 8.21 15.65 14.54
N GLY A 653 7.36 15.13 15.42
CA GLY A 653 6.92 13.74 15.40
C GLY A 653 5.86 13.47 14.33
N LEU A 654 5.48 12.21 14.19
CA LEU A 654 4.35 11.75 13.37
C LEU A 654 3.26 11.16 14.28
N ILE A 655 2.01 11.21 13.83
CA ILE A 655 0.89 10.48 14.40
C ILE A 655 0.52 9.40 13.40
N GLY A 656 0.74 8.13 13.76
CA GLY A 656 0.26 7.00 12.98
C GLY A 656 -1.10 6.56 13.50
N THR A 657 -2.13 6.53 12.65
CA THR A 657 -3.48 6.11 13.00
C THR A 657 -3.92 4.95 12.13
N ILE A 658 -4.45 3.90 12.73
CA ILE A 658 -5.18 2.85 12.01
C ILE A 658 -6.68 3.09 12.22
N HIS A 659 -7.40 3.24 11.11
CA HIS A 659 -8.85 3.40 11.04
C HIS A 659 -9.47 2.03 10.85
N VAL A 660 -10.00 1.46 11.93
CA VAL A 660 -10.58 0.11 11.94
C VAL A 660 -12.08 0.18 11.75
N GLU A 661 -12.61 -0.56 10.78
CA GLU A 661 -14.04 -0.64 10.49
C GLU A 661 -14.86 -1.07 11.72
N LYS A 662 -15.99 -0.39 11.94
CA LYS A 662 -16.93 -0.73 13.02
C LYS A 662 -17.86 -1.86 12.64
N ASP A 663 -18.46 -1.76 11.46
CA ASP A 663 -19.48 -2.67 10.97
C ASP A 663 -19.43 -2.73 9.44
N THR A 664 -19.29 -3.93 8.89
CA THR A 664 -19.22 -4.17 7.44
C THR A 664 -20.55 -3.93 6.74
N ALA A 665 -21.67 -4.01 7.46
CA ALA A 665 -23.01 -3.72 6.95
C ALA A 665 -23.36 -2.22 6.98
N ASN A 666 -22.56 -1.40 7.67
CA ASN A 666 -22.81 0.03 7.76
C ASN A 666 -22.34 0.74 6.48
N LYS A 667 -23.29 1.23 5.69
CA LYS A 667 -23.04 1.97 4.45
C LYS A 667 -22.35 3.33 4.66
N ASN A 668 -22.40 3.89 5.87
CA ASN A 668 -21.60 5.09 6.19
C ASN A 668 -20.12 4.75 6.36
N SER A 669 -19.78 3.46 6.41
CA SER A 669 -18.41 2.94 6.45
C SER A 669 -17.62 3.53 7.62
N ASP A 670 -18.27 3.62 8.80
CA ASP A 670 -17.68 4.24 9.98
C ASP A 670 -16.50 3.44 10.51
N THR A 671 -15.46 4.17 10.93
CA THR A 671 -14.24 3.61 11.51
C THR A 671 -14.00 4.15 12.91
N SER A 672 -13.21 3.41 13.68
CA SER A 672 -12.62 3.86 14.93
C SER A 672 -11.12 4.06 14.77
N CYS A 673 -10.60 5.15 15.32
CA CYS A 673 -9.20 5.51 15.21
C CYS A 673 -8.40 4.91 16.37
N TYR A 674 -7.35 4.17 16.04
CA TYR A 674 -6.35 3.67 16.99
C TYR A 674 -5.02 4.32 16.63
N SER A 675 -4.52 5.19 17.50
CA SER A 675 -3.39 6.05 17.16
C SER A 675 -2.20 5.84 18.09
N MET A 676 -1.00 6.02 17.52
CA MET A 676 0.28 5.97 18.20
C MET A 676 1.12 7.19 17.81
N PRO A 677 1.64 7.97 18.78
CA PRO A 677 2.66 8.97 18.51
C PRO A 677 4.00 8.32 18.18
N ILE A 678 4.69 8.86 17.19
CA ILE A 678 6.01 8.45 16.73
C ILE A 678 6.92 9.68 16.81
N PRO A 679 7.67 9.87 17.91
CA PRO A 679 8.51 11.04 18.08
C PRO A 679 9.70 11.03 17.11
N GLU A 680 10.20 12.20 16.73
CA GLU A 680 11.49 12.30 16.04
C GLU A 680 12.61 11.68 16.88
N LEU A 681 13.70 11.32 16.21
CA LEU A 681 14.92 10.91 16.89
C LEU A 681 15.78 12.15 17.19
N THR A 682 16.07 12.40 18.46
CA THR A 682 16.85 13.58 18.90
C THR A 682 18.34 13.30 19.07
N VAL A 683 18.75 12.04 18.99
CA VAL A 683 20.15 11.59 19.11
C VAL A 683 20.70 11.19 17.74
N SER A 684 21.96 11.51 17.47
CA SER A 684 22.65 11.17 16.21
C SER A 684 24.11 10.77 16.46
N GLY A 685 24.76 10.19 15.45
CA GLY A 685 26.16 9.77 15.51
C GLY A 685 26.44 8.54 16.39
N ALA A 686 25.41 7.84 16.85
CA ALA A 686 25.59 6.66 17.70
C ALA A 686 26.00 5.43 16.87
N LYS A 687 26.98 4.67 17.36
CA LYS A 687 27.31 3.34 16.82
C LYS A 687 26.55 2.28 17.62
N LEU A 688 25.71 1.50 16.96
CA LEU A 688 24.97 0.44 17.61
C LEU A 688 25.79 -0.85 17.65
N SER A 689 25.69 -1.59 18.76
CA SER A 689 26.16 -2.97 18.83
C SER A 689 25.00 -3.90 18.48
N HIS A 690 25.23 -4.82 17.55
CA HIS A 690 24.30 -5.87 17.15
C HIS A 690 24.68 -7.24 17.71
N SER A 691 25.48 -7.26 18.79
CA SER A 691 25.90 -8.49 19.45
C SER A 691 24.71 -9.31 19.94
N GLY A 692 24.76 -10.63 19.74
CA GLY A 692 23.69 -11.54 20.10
C GLY A 692 22.59 -11.69 19.04
N MET A 693 22.69 -10.98 17.91
CA MET A 693 21.85 -11.21 16.74
C MET A 693 22.08 -12.62 16.18
N LYS A 694 20.99 -13.32 15.89
CA LYS A 694 21.02 -14.65 15.28
C LYS A 694 20.87 -14.54 13.76
N HIS A 695 21.29 -15.58 13.03
CA HIS A 695 21.13 -15.68 11.57
C HIS A 695 21.81 -14.52 10.82
N MET A 696 23.04 -14.15 11.17
CA MET A 696 23.78 -13.17 10.35
C MET A 696 24.05 -13.76 8.95
N PRO A 697 24.02 -12.94 7.87
CA PRO A 697 24.60 -13.33 6.60
C PRO A 697 26.05 -13.75 6.85
N LEU A 698 26.44 -14.91 6.32
CA LEU A 698 27.82 -15.42 6.41
C LEU A 698 28.78 -14.56 5.60
#